data_AF-A0A511Y8E5-F1
#
_entry.id   AF-A0A511Y8E5-F1
#
_cell.length_a   1.000
_cell.length_b   1.000
_cell.length_c   1.000
_cell.angle_alpha   90.00
_cell.angle_beta   90.00
_cell.angle_gamma   90.00
#
_symmetry.space_group_name_H-M   'P 1'
#
loop_
_entity.id
_entity.type
_entity.pdbx_description
1 polymer ?
#
loop_
_entity_poly.entity_id
_entity_poly.type
_entity_poly.pdbx_seq_one_letter_code
_entity_poly.pdbx_strand_id
1 'polypeptide(L)'
;MNHAMEIQASLHSEVELNIQKAENSVSKQVQDIQKMIDRKVDVIIISPIDPESLIPVVEKAAAKNIPVILLDRKINSEQYTTYIGADNLEIGKEAASYILSDSKNYKKVIEISGDDNSSPTIERSLGFQEIIKNNPNTDLIKTFKGLPVDAFRKTLDSLGNQSLYVFAFNDELAAIAWQAARNKGLENQIKFIGIDGLNTKDGGIQMVLDGKLNATLLYPTGGAEAIETAIKIHNGVAVPKRIKLSTTIIDRMNAEIMRNQFDKIIEQQGIIENQVQAVKKQIELYSSQKELFRWSIILLILMFCLVAYSIYLIYAIKIKNKQLTLTNERITIQRNQIETIANELKDSNEARVNFFTGLSHEFKTPITLILSSLESLMDSGKTKGAKPSYELELINKNSNRLLRLVDNLLDFRKIENQTFNLRVSKTNIYDFTYAIFRDFENEAKKRNIKFEIHSQNKNLELYIDRNLMDKVYFNLLSNAFKFTPDNGKIEITIQEKGNQAVISFKDNGIGIPEKEVSNVFEAYFKGSNNRKNSSGIGLHLSRQFIELHLGKIEVNSFQGTEFTISLYKGNKHFNEDQMVKEPSLADAESLAKDTIFTGLEDETITQNQEFQGERYSLLLVEDNSDLSFFLSKKLQNEFEVMVSDGTDAIDKALSEIPDIIVCDVNLPDKNGFEICEILKNDLRTSHIPVILLTALDNKESYLQGLKSGVDLYLTKPFSYPILIQSLRALLYNREKLRYYYTNNIGRIVDSKSFGSMEQTFVNNLNQLIKTNIDNPDFSVENLADLLNISRIQLYRKIKAMFDVNVSDYINNFRLEQAKSMLQNPELTISEIAYKTGFSSPNYFSTVFKNKFGVSPNTFRKSAGKE
;
A
#
# COMPACT_ATOMS: atom_id res chain seq x y z
N MET A 1 29.28 -30.25 -82.12
CA MET A 1 29.41 -31.33 -81.12
C MET A 1 29.07 -30.84 -79.71
N ASN A 2 29.93 -30.09 -79.00
CA ASN A 2 29.68 -29.66 -77.61
C ASN A 2 28.35 -28.93 -77.39
N HIS A 3 28.07 -27.93 -78.23
CA HIS A 3 26.83 -27.17 -78.15
C HIS A 3 25.57 -28.06 -78.32
N ALA A 4 25.62 -29.05 -79.22
CA ALA A 4 24.53 -30.00 -79.39
C ALA A 4 24.35 -30.91 -78.16
N MET A 5 25.44 -31.27 -77.47
CA MET A 5 25.37 -32.00 -76.19
C MET A 5 24.78 -31.14 -75.09
N GLU A 6 25.19 -29.87 -74.97
CA GLU A 6 24.68 -28.93 -73.95
C GLU A 6 23.17 -28.71 -74.09
N ILE A 7 22.68 -28.55 -75.31
CA ILE A 7 21.25 -28.36 -75.55
C ILE A 7 20.48 -29.63 -75.24
N GLN A 8 20.94 -30.78 -75.74
CA GLN A 8 20.27 -32.04 -75.44
C GLN A 8 20.24 -32.29 -73.93
N ALA A 9 21.34 -32.07 -73.21
CA ALA A 9 21.38 -32.20 -71.76
C ALA A 9 20.43 -31.20 -71.07
N SER A 10 20.28 -29.98 -71.58
CA SER A 10 19.39 -28.97 -71.00
C SER A 10 17.89 -29.33 -71.07
N LEU A 11 17.51 -30.25 -71.97
CA LEU A 11 16.15 -30.78 -72.08
C LEU A 11 15.84 -31.83 -71.01
N HIS A 12 16.87 -32.36 -70.33
CA HIS A 12 16.78 -33.41 -69.34
C HIS A 12 17.24 -32.88 -67.97
N SER A 13 16.28 -32.61 -67.09
CA SER A 13 16.53 -32.06 -65.75
C SER A 13 17.44 -32.92 -64.87
N GLU A 14 17.51 -34.21 -65.17
CA GLU A 14 18.28 -35.25 -64.48
C GLU A 14 19.74 -35.35 -64.96
N VAL A 15 20.13 -34.65 -66.03
CA VAL A 15 21.47 -34.74 -66.62
C VAL A 15 22.35 -33.55 -66.20
N GLU A 16 23.45 -33.85 -65.52
CA GLU A 16 24.53 -32.88 -65.30
C GLU A 16 25.68 -33.14 -66.30
N LEU A 17 25.81 -32.28 -67.31
CA LEU A 17 26.85 -32.40 -68.32
C LEU A 17 28.11 -31.58 -67.95
N ASN A 18 29.26 -32.24 -67.87
CA ASN A 18 30.56 -31.60 -67.66
C ASN A 18 31.51 -31.87 -68.84
N ILE A 19 31.88 -30.83 -69.59
CA ILE A 19 32.74 -30.95 -70.77
C ILE A 19 34.16 -30.47 -70.43
N GLN A 20 35.16 -31.32 -70.71
CA GLN A 20 36.59 -30.98 -70.60
C GLN A 20 37.23 -30.92 -72.00
N LYS A 21 38.08 -29.91 -72.25
CA LYS A 21 38.79 -29.73 -73.53
C LYS A 21 40.28 -30.02 -73.37
N ALA A 22 40.74 -31.09 -74.03
CA ALA A 22 42.12 -31.55 -73.96
C ALA A 22 43.11 -30.75 -74.83
N GLU A 23 42.64 -29.83 -75.70
CA GLU A 23 43.49 -28.94 -76.52
C GLU A 23 44.61 -29.68 -77.28
N ASN A 24 44.28 -30.82 -77.89
CA ASN A 24 45.21 -31.71 -78.61
C ASN A 24 46.33 -32.32 -77.74
N SER A 25 46.26 -32.23 -76.41
CA SER A 25 47.20 -32.88 -75.49
C SER A 25 46.66 -34.24 -75.01
N VAL A 26 47.34 -35.32 -75.42
CA VAL A 26 47.03 -36.69 -74.98
C VAL A 26 47.14 -36.82 -73.46
N SER A 27 48.22 -36.30 -72.86
CA SER A 27 48.42 -36.34 -71.40
C SER A 27 47.31 -35.64 -70.63
N LYS A 28 46.82 -34.49 -71.14
CA LYS A 28 45.68 -33.77 -70.55
C LYS A 28 44.40 -34.57 -70.65
N GLN A 29 44.12 -35.19 -71.81
CA GLN A 29 42.94 -36.02 -72.01
C GLN A 29 42.91 -37.22 -71.05
N VAL A 30 44.05 -37.89 -70.88
CA VAL A 30 44.19 -39.00 -69.91
C VAL A 30 43.93 -38.50 -68.48
N GLN A 31 44.48 -37.35 -68.10
CA GLN A 31 44.25 -36.76 -66.77
C GLN A 31 42.78 -36.40 -66.53
N ASP A 32 42.10 -35.84 -67.53
CA ASP A 32 40.69 -35.45 -67.41
C ASP A 32 39.77 -36.67 -67.29
N ILE A 33 40.02 -37.73 -68.08
CA ILE A 33 39.30 -39.01 -67.93
C ILE A 33 39.57 -39.61 -66.55
N GLN A 34 40.82 -39.58 -66.07
CA GLN A 34 41.16 -40.09 -64.74
C GLN A 34 40.39 -39.35 -63.63
N LYS A 35 40.27 -38.01 -63.72
CA LYS A 35 39.45 -37.23 -62.79
C LYS A 35 37.97 -37.62 -62.84
N MET A 36 37.42 -37.88 -64.01
CA MET A 36 36.03 -38.34 -64.16
C MET A 36 35.82 -39.72 -63.52
N ILE A 37 36.76 -40.64 -63.72
CA ILE A 37 36.77 -41.95 -63.09
C ILE A 37 36.84 -41.84 -61.56
N ASP A 38 37.68 -40.94 -61.03
CA ASP A 38 37.85 -40.76 -59.59
C ASP A 38 36.64 -40.08 -58.94
N ARG A 39 35.93 -39.23 -59.69
CA ARG A 39 34.63 -38.66 -59.29
C ARG A 39 33.46 -39.65 -59.39
N LYS A 40 33.67 -40.83 -59.98
CA LYS A 40 32.64 -41.86 -60.22
C LYS A 40 31.45 -41.32 -61.01
N VAL A 41 31.72 -40.65 -62.13
CA VAL A 41 30.64 -40.21 -63.04
C VAL A 41 29.86 -41.40 -63.61
N ASP A 42 28.59 -41.20 -63.94
CA ASP A 42 27.69 -42.26 -64.39
C ASP A 42 28.01 -42.79 -65.80
N VAL A 43 28.44 -41.92 -66.72
CA VAL A 43 28.83 -42.26 -68.09
C VAL A 43 29.94 -41.31 -68.54
N ILE A 44 30.93 -41.81 -69.27
CA ILE A 44 32.00 -40.99 -69.87
C ILE A 44 31.84 -40.97 -71.40
N ILE A 45 31.79 -39.78 -71.99
CA ILE A 45 31.82 -39.58 -73.45
C ILE A 45 33.22 -39.08 -73.85
N ILE A 46 33.86 -39.75 -74.80
CA ILE A 46 35.25 -39.45 -75.21
C ILE A 46 35.33 -39.39 -76.73
N SER A 47 35.97 -38.33 -77.25
CA SER A 47 36.50 -38.32 -78.62
C SER A 47 38.03 -38.47 -78.54
N PRO A 48 38.59 -39.69 -78.70
CA PRO A 48 40.02 -39.95 -78.49
C PRO A 48 40.93 -39.12 -79.41
N ILE A 49 41.91 -38.41 -78.85
CA ILE A 49 42.93 -37.71 -79.64
C ILE A 49 43.83 -38.73 -80.37
N ASP A 50 44.23 -39.78 -79.65
CA ASP A 50 45.15 -40.82 -80.13
C ASP A 50 44.54 -42.22 -79.89
N PRO A 51 44.55 -43.12 -80.90
CA PRO A 51 43.86 -44.40 -80.81
C PRO A 51 44.51 -45.44 -79.88
N GLU A 52 45.78 -45.25 -79.48
CA GLU A 52 46.52 -46.21 -78.65
C GLU A 52 46.71 -45.69 -77.22
N SER A 53 47.07 -44.42 -77.06
CA SER A 53 47.49 -43.84 -75.78
C SER A 53 46.36 -43.75 -74.75
N LEU A 54 45.10 -43.77 -75.19
CA LEU A 54 43.93 -43.73 -74.31
C LEU A 54 43.45 -45.10 -73.84
N ILE A 55 43.95 -46.20 -74.40
CA ILE A 55 43.48 -47.56 -74.06
C ILE A 55 43.57 -47.82 -72.54
N PRO A 56 44.70 -47.60 -71.85
CA PRO A 56 44.82 -47.97 -70.43
C PRO A 56 43.83 -47.24 -69.52
N VAL A 57 43.48 -45.98 -69.83
CA VAL A 57 42.54 -45.20 -69.01
C VAL A 57 41.09 -45.57 -69.30
N VAL A 58 40.78 -45.95 -70.55
CA VAL A 58 39.44 -46.44 -70.93
C VAL A 58 39.18 -47.83 -70.31
N GLU A 59 40.15 -48.75 -70.36
CA GLU A 59 40.04 -50.05 -69.71
C GLU A 59 39.88 -49.92 -68.18
N LYS A 60 40.55 -48.92 -67.58
CA LYS A 60 40.39 -48.59 -66.16
C LYS A 60 38.98 -48.09 -65.82
N ALA A 61 38.34 -47.31 -66.71
CA ALA A 61 36.94 -46.91 -66.54
C ALA A 61 36.01 -48.13 -66.61
N ALA A 62 36.22 -48.99 -67.61
CA ALA A 62 35.45 -50.23 -67.78
C ALA A 62 35.59 -51.18 -66.58
N ALA A 63 36.81 -51.34 -66.03
CA ALA A 63 37.07 -52.15 -64.83
C ALA A 63 36.37 -51.61 -63.57
N LYS A 64 36.03 -50.32 -63.54
CA LYS A 64 35.23 -49.69 -62.48
C LYS A 64 33.72 -49.67 -62.80
N ASN A 65 33.28 -50.41 -63.82
CA ASN A 65 31.90 -50.43 -64.32
C ASN A 65 31.36 -49.06 -64.75
N ILE A 66 32.24 -48.15 -65.21
CA ILE A 66 31.82 -46.86 -65.77
C ILE A 66 31.67 -47.04 -67.29
N PRO A 67 30.47 -46.91 -67.86
CA PRO A 67 30.27 -46.98 -69.30
C PRO A 67 31.02 -45.89 -70.06
N VAL A 68 31.66 -46.27 -71.16
CA VAL A 68 32.44 -45.36 -72.02
C VAL A 68 31.83 -45.33 -73.42
N ILE A 69 31.38 -44.15 -73.82
CA ILE A 69 30.90 -43.85 -75.17
C ILE A 69 32.05 -43.21 -75.95
N LEU A 70 32.47 -43.84 -77.04
CA LEU A 70 33.39 -43.24 -77.98
C LEU A 70 32.61 -42.43 -79.01
N LEU A 71 32.97 -41.17 -79.23
CA LEU A 71 32.30 -40.26 -80.14
C LEU A 71 33.29 -39.81 -81.21
N ASP A 72 32.89 -39.89 -82.48
CA ASP A 72 33.66 -39.49 -83.67
C ASP A 72 34.91 -40.35 -83.94
N ARG A 73 35.86 -40.41 -83.00
CA ARG A 73 37.12 -41.15 -83.10
C ARG A 73 37.09 -42.47 -82.31
N LYS A 74 37.87 -43.46 -82.75
CA LYS A 74 37.96 -44.80 -82.14
C LYS A 74 39.30 -45.03 -81.44
N ILE A 75 39.32 -45.99 -80.52
CA ILE A 75 40.56 -46.59 -79.97
C ILE A 75 40.77 -47.99 -80.56
N ASN A 76 42.00 -48.49 -80.53
CA ASN A 76 42.36 -49.85 -81.00
C ASN A 76 42.12 -50.92 -79.92
N SER A 77 40.97 -50.88 -79.24
CA SER A 77 40.55 -51.87 -78.24
C SER A 77 39.03 -52.01 -78.26
N GLU A 78 38.52 -53.21 -77.98
CA GLU A 78 37.08 -53.48 -77.86
C GLU A 78 36.52 -53.13 -76.48
N GLN A 79 37.35 -52.66 -75.54
CA GLN A 79 36.97 -52.38 -74.16
C GLN A 79 36.31 -51.00 -73.97
N TYR A 80 35.17 -50.77 -74.64
CA TYR A 80 34.30 -49.60 -74.48
C TYR A 80 32.82 -50.03 -74.58
N THR A 81 31.87 -49.18 -74.18
CA THR A 81 30.44 -49.55 -74.19
C THR A 81 29.82 -49.47 -75.58
N THR A 82 29.93 -48.31 -76.22
CA THR A 82 29.43 -48.10 -77.59
C THR A 82 30.25 -47.04 -78.31
N TYR A 83 30.28 -47.09 -79.64
CA TYR A 83 30.87 -46.07 -80.50
C TYR A 83 29.78 -45.40 -81.34
N ILE A 84 29.78 -44.08 -81.34
CA ILE A 84 28.88 -43.22 -82.11
C ILE A 84 29.73 -42.43 -83.10
N GLY A 85 29.48 -42.62 -84.39
CA GLY A 85 30.21 -41.89 -85.41
C GLY A 85 29.72 -42.24 -86.81
N ALA A 86 30.12 -41.42 -87.78
CA ALA A 86 29.86 -41.72 -89.17
C ALA A 86 30.73 -42.88 -89.65
N ASP A 87 30.26 -43.61 -90.66
CA ASP A 87 31.04 -44.69 -91.28
C ASP A 87 32.03 -44.10 -92.28
N ASN A 88 33.25 -43.78 -91.82
CA ASN A 88 34.27 -43.11 -92.64
C ASN A 88 34.68 -43.92 -93.88
N LEU A 89 34.63 -45.24 -93.80
CA LEU A 89 34.81 -46.12 -94.96
C LEU A 89 33.71 -45.89 -95.99
N GLU A 90 32.45 -45.82 -95.55
CA GLU A 90 31.30 -45.58 -96.42
C GLU A 90 31.34 -44.17 -97.02
N ILE A 91 31.74 -43.15 -96.26
CA ILE A 91 31.94 -41.79 -96.77
C ILE A 91 32.94 -41.78 -97.93
N GLY A 92 34.05 -42.51 -97.81
CA GLY A 92 35.00 -42.68 -98.91
C GLY A 92 34.36 -43.36 -100.13
N LYS A 93 33.57 -44.41 -99.91
CA LYS A 93 32.85 -45.14 -100.98
C LYS A 93 31.80 -44.28 -101.67
N GLU A 94 31.05 -43.49 -100.92
CA GLU A 94 30.02 -42.57 -101.42
C GLU A 94 30.65 -41.44 -102.25
N ALA A 95 31.76 -40.86 -101.78
CA ALA A 95 32.50 -39.85 -102.55
C ALA A 95 33.02 -40.41 -103.87
N ALA A 96 33.56 -41.63 -103.87
CA ALA A 96 33.99 -42.31 -105.09
C ALA A 96 32.80 -42.63 -106.01
N SER A 97 31.69 -43.11 -105.46
CA SER A 97 30.47 -43.42 -106.20
C SER A 97 29.86 -42.18 -106.86
N TYR A 98 29.86 -41.03 -106.15
CA TYR A 98 29.46 -39.74 -106.72
C TYR A 98 30.33 -39.35 -107.92
N ILE A 99 31.67 -39.46 -107.80
CA ILE A 99 32.58 -39.20 -108.91
C ILE A 99 32.29 -40.12 -110.09
N LEU A 100 32.07 -41.41 -109.85
CA LEU A 100 31.79 -42.40 -110.89
C LEU A 100 30.46 -42.19 -111.60
N SER A 101 29.44 -41.70 -110.89
CA SER A 101 28.11 -41.43 -111.42
C SER A 101 28.09 -40.34 -112.51
N ASP A 102 29.15 -39.54 -112.62
CA ASP A 102 29.27 -38.52 -113.65
C ASP A 102 29.39 -39.14 -115.06
N SER A 103 28.71 -38.56 -116.03
CA SER A 103 28.58 -39.01 -117.42
C SER A 103 29.89 -39.08 -118.24
N LYS A 104 31.02 -38.59 -117.72
CA LYS A 104 32.30 -38.56 -118.45
C LYS A 104 32.91 -39.97 -118.59
N ASN A 105 33.31 -40.34 -119.82
CA ASN A 105 33.84 -41.66 -120.18
C ASN A 105 35.13 -42.06 -119.45
N TYR A 106 36.04 -41.11 -119.20
CA TYR A 106 37.28 -41.34 -118.47
C TYR A 106 37.47 -40.27 -117.41
N LYS A 107 37.86 -40.67 -116.19
CA LYS A 107 37.96 -39.76 -115.04
C LYS A 107 39.35 -39.86 -114.42
N LYS A 108 40.00 -38.72 -114.26
CA LYS A 108 41.27 -38.59 -113.54
C LYS A 108 40.97 -38.06 -112.15
N VAL A 109 41.50 -38.72 -111.12
CA VAL A 109 41.14 -38.44 -109.74
C VAL A 109 42.40 -38.07 -108.94
N ILE A 110 42.32 -36.99 -108.18
CA ILE A 110 43.30 -36.61 -107.16
C ILE A 110 42.63 -36.73 -105.81
N GLU A 111 43.31 -37.40 -104.89
CA GLU A 111 42.90 -37.53 -103.50
C GLU A 111 43.75 -36.59 -102.63
N ILE A 112 43.12 -35.83 -101.74
CA ILE A 112 43.77 -34.96 -100.76
C ILE A 112 43.32 -35.42 -99.39
N SER A 113 44.17 -36.19 -98.72
CA SER A 113 43.93 -36.64 -97.35
C SER A 113 44.29 -35.56 -96.33
N GLY A 114 43.84 -35.73 -95.09
CA GLY A 114 44.37 -34.98 -93.96
C GLY A 114 45.88 -35.21 -93.78
N ASP A 115 46.53 -34.33 -93.00
CA ASP A 115 47.93 -34.49 -92.57
C ASP A 115 48.07 -35.36 -91.31
N ASP A 116 46.95 -35.81 -90.74
CA ASP A 116 46.89 -36.70 -89.59
C ASP A 116 46.88 -38.19 -89.98
N ASN A 117 47.25 -39.05 -89.03
CA ASN A 117 47.11 -40.51 -89.14
C ASN A 117 45.84 -40.99 -88.42
N SER A 118 44.78 -40.18 -88.41
CA SER A 118 43.54 -40.50 -87.69
C SER A 118 42.76 -41.64 -88.36
N SER A 119 41.95 -42.36 -87.59
CA SER A 119 41.09 -43.43 -88.14
C SER A 119 40.13 -42.92 -89.23
N PRO A 120 39.50 -41.74 -89.13
CA PRO A 120 38.72 -41.17 -90.24
C PRO A 120 39.52 -41.00 -91.54
N THR A 121 40.75 -40.47 -91.46
CA THR A 121 41.61 -40.28 -92.64
C THR A 121 41.96 -41.62 -93.30
N ILE A 122 42.34 -42.62 -92.52
CA ILE A 122 42.69 -43.95 -93.05
C ILE A 122 41.45 -44.63 -93.67
N GLU A 123 40.33 -44.66 -92.94
CA GLU A 123 39.09 -45.32 -93.39
C GLU A 123 38.52 -44.66 -94.66
N ARG A 124 38.50 -43.33 -94.74
CA ARG A 124 38.05 -42.58 -95.94
C ARG A 124 38.89 -42.92 -97.16
N SER A 125 40.22 -42.96 -97.00
CA SER A 125 41.12 -43.28 -98.11
C SER A 125 40.96 -44.71 -98.59
N LEU A 126 40.85 -45.67 -97.65
CA LEU A 126 40.62 -47.07 -97.99
C LEU A 126 39.33 -47.25 -98.79
N GLY A 127 38.21 -46.69 -98.30
CA GLY A 127 36.91 -46.81 -98.96
C GLY A 127 36.88 -46.14 -100.33
N PHE A 128 37.49 -44.96 -100.44
CA PHE A 128 37.59 -44.24 -101.70
C PHE A 128 38.43 -45.01 -102.75
N GLN A 129 39.63 -45.45 -102.35
CA GLN A 129 40.53 -46.17 -103.26
C GLN A 129 40.00 -47.55 -103.64
N GLU A 130 39.29 -48.25 -102.75
CA GLU A 130 38.63 -49.53 -103.04
C GLU A 130 37.68 -49.39 -104.24
N ILE A 131 36.88 -48.33 -104.29
CA ILE A 131 35.93 -48.09 -105.38
C ILE A 131 36.65 -47.57 -106.64
N ILE A 132 37.57 -46.60 -106.52
CA ILE A 132 38.25 -46.00 -107.68
C ILE A 132 39.17 -47.02 -108.39
N LYS A 133 39.97 -47.81 -107.66
CA LYS A 133 40.91 -48.77 -108.28
C LYS A 133 40.23 -49.94 -108.97
N ASN A 134 39.02 -50.31 -108.53
CA ASN A 134 38.24 -51.39 -109.11
C ASN A 134 37.49 -50.99 -110.39
N ASN A 135 37.55 -49.71 -110.80
CA ASN A 135 36.87 -49.21 -112.00
C ASN A 135 37.87 -48.99 -113.16
N PRO A 136 37.71 -49.67 -114.32
CA PRO A 136 38.68 -49.61 -115.41
C PRO A 136 38.71 -48.26 -116.17
N ASN A 137 37.72 -47.39 -115.94
CA ASN A 137 37.59 -46.08 -116.61
C ASN A 137 38.04 -44.90 -115.71
N THR A 138 38.76 -45.19 -114.62
CA THR A 138 39.23 -44.18 -113.67
C THR A 138 40.67 -44.38 -113.24
N ASP A 139 41.45 -43.30 -113.29
CA ASP A 139 42.84 -43.29 -112.81
C ASP A 139 42.98 -42.44 -111.55
N LEU A 140 43.50 -43.03 -110.48
CA LEU A 140 43.99 -42.29 -109.31
C LEU A 140 45.40 -41.74 -109.64
N ILE A 141 45.47 -40.46 -109.98
CA ILE A 141 46.69 -39.81 -110.45
C ILE A 141 47.67 -39.55 -109.32
N LYS A 142 47.18 -39.04 -108.21
CA LYS A 142 48.01 -38.67 -107.06
C LYS A 142 47.18 -38.62 -105.78
N THR A 143 47.78 -39.08 -104.69
CA THR A 143 47.30 -38.83 -103.33
C THR A 143 48.24 -37.85 -102.65
N PHE A 144 47.70 -36.76 -102.12
CA PHE A 144 48.41 -35.79 -101.30
C PHE A 144 48.07 -36.01 -99.82
N LYS A 145 49.09 -35.99 -98.96
CA LYS A 145 48.91 -35.88 -97.51
C LYS A 145 48.96 -34.41 -97.13
N GLY A 146 47.85 -33.88 -96.62
CA GLY A 146 47.62 -32.44 -96.60
C GLY A 146 47.66 -31.85 -98.01
N LEU A 147 47.63 -30.52 -98.12
CA LEU A 147 47.66 -29.84 -99.42
C LEU A 147 48.91 -28.96 -99.60
N PRO A 148 50.05 -29.53 -100.03
CA PRO A 148 51.20 -28.75 -100.48
C PRO A 148 50.87 -28.03 -101.79
N VAL A 149 50.42 -26.77 -101.69
CA VAL A 149 49.86 -25.97 -102.78
C VAL A 149 50.74 -25.95 -104.04
N ASP A 150 52.06 -25.81 -103.89
CA ASP A 150 52.99 -25.77 -105.03
C ASP A 150 53.11 -27.13 -105.75
N ALA A 151 53.11 -28.23 -105.00
CA ALA A 151 53.15 -29.58 -105.57
C ALA A 151 51.82 -29.95 -106.24
N PHE A 152 50.70 -29.53 -105.65
CA PHE A 152 49.38 -29.65 -106.25
C PHE A 152 49.30 -28.86 -107.57
N ARG A 153 49.74 -27.60 -107.57
CA ARG A 153 49.81 -26.77 -108.79
C ARG A 153 50.65 -27.40 -109.90
N LYS A 154 51.83 -27.94 -109.60
CA LYS A 154 52.68 -28.65 -110.59
C LYS A 154 51.98 -29.89 -111.16
N THR A 155 51.21 -30.58 -110.33
CA THR A 155 50.44 -31.75 -110.75
C THR A 155 49.27 -31.35 -111.66
N LEU A 156 48.65 -30.19 -111.44
CA LEU A 156 47.66 -29.66 -112.39
C LEU A 156 48.28 -29.32 -113.76
N ASP A 157 49.51 -28.79 -113.79
CA ASP A 157 50.20 -28.45 -115.06
C ASP A 157 50.48 -29.69 -115.93
N SER A 158 50.78 -30.83 -115.31
CA SER A 158 51.12 -32.06 -116.04
C SER A 158 49.91 -32.82 -116.61
N LEU A 159 48.69 -32.50 -116.18
CA LEU A 159 47.48 -33.30 -116.51
C LEU A 159 46.64 -32.75 -117.65
N GLY A 160 46.78 -31.47 -118.02
CA GLY A 160 46.06 -30.82 -119.12
C GLY A 160 44.53 -30.74 -118.94
N ASN A 161 43.82 -30.37 -120.01
CA ASN A 161 42.37 -30.04 -120.05
C ASN A 161 41.41 -31.26 -119.99
N GLN A 162 41.69 -32.27 -119.15
CA GLN A 162 40.91 -33.52 -119.11
C GLN A 162 40.17 -33.71 -117.79
N SER A 163 38.98 -34.33 -117.84
CA SER A 163 38.05 -34.74 -116.78
C SER A 163 38.66 -35.01 -115.39
N LEU A 164 39.01 -33.96 -114.66
CA LEU A 164 39.71 -34.04 -113.38
C LEU A 164 38.73 -33.90 -112.21
N TYR A 165 38.91 -34.74 -111.20
CA TYR A 165 38.13 -34.75 -109.97
C TYR A 165 39.11 -34.67 -108.79
N VAL A 166 38.79 -33.83 -107.82
CA VAL A 166 39.56 -33.67 -106.59
C VAL A 166 38.65 -34.05 -105.44
N PHE A 167 39.02 -35.11 -104.73
CA PHE A 167 38.38 -35.50 -103.48
C PHE A 167 39.25 -35.05 -102.32
N ALA A 168 38.74 -34.16 -101.48
CA ALA A 168 39.41 -33.66 -100.31
C ALA A 168 38.67 -34.08 -99.04
N PHE A 169 39.42 -34.49 -98.01
CA PHE A 169 38.83 -35.10 -96.82
C PHE A 169 38.13 -34.13 -95.86
N ASN A 170 38.16 -32.84 -96.15
CA ASN A 170 37.30 -31.86 -95.51
C ASN A 170 37.03 -30.68 -96.48
N ASP A 171 36.03 -29.87 -96.18
CA ASP A 171 35.62 -28.73 -97.01
C ASP A 171 36.70 -27.63 -97.07
N GLU A 172 37.52 -27.51 -96.02
CA GLU A 172 38.63 -26.53 -95.96
C GLU A 172 39.75 -26.88 -96.97
N LEU A 173 40.22 -28.13 -96.98
CA LEU A 173 41.19 -28.64 -97.95
C LEU A 173 40.62 -28.56 -99.38
N ALA A 174 39.32 -28.84 -99.54
CA ALA A 174 38.63 -28.70 -100.81
C ALA A 174 38.65 -27.25 -101.30
N ALA A 175 38.39 -26.29 -100.40
CA ALA A 175 38.44 -24.86 -100.70
C ALA A 175 39.84 -24.37 -101.05
N ILE A 176 40.87 -24.83 -100.34
CA ILE A 176 42.28 -24.49 -100.64
C ILE A 176 42.66 -25.07 -102.01
N ALA A 177 42.23 -26.30 -102.33
CA ALA A 177 42.46 -26.91 -103.64
C ALA A 177 41.76 -26.15 -104.77
N TRP A 178 40.51 -25.75 -104.54
CA TRP A 178 39.75 -24.93 -105.47
C TRP A 178 40.42 -23.57 -105.70
N GLN A 179 40.86 -22.89 -104.64
CA GLN A 179 41.56 -21.61 -104.75
C GLN A 179 42.89 -21.76 -105.51
N ALA A 180 43.62 -22.86 -105.29
CA ALA A 180 44.85 -23.16 -106.02
C ALA A 180 44.61 -23.37 -107.52
N ALA A 181 43.49 -24.01 -107.90
CA ALA A 181 43.07 -24.18 -109.28
C ALA A 181 42.55 -22.87 -109.91
N ARG A 182 41.80 -22.07 -109.15
CA ARG A 182 41.28 -20.76 -109.59
C ARG A 182 42.39 -19.79 -109.95
N ASN A 183 43.47 -19.79 -109.17
CA ASN A 183 44.66 -18.97 -109.48
C ASN A 183 45.31 -19.35 -110.84
N LYS A 184 44.93 -20.47 -111.46
CA LYS A 184 45.35 -20.92 -112.79
C LYS A 184 44.25 -20.87 -113.85
N GLY A 185 43.03 -20.44 -113.50
CA GLY A 185 41.88 -20.46 -114.42
C GLY A 185 41.36 -21.87 -114.76
N LEU A 186 41.65 -22.87 -113.91
CA LEU A 186 41.26 -24.27 -114.11
C LEU A 186 40.05 -24.70 -113.25
N GLU A 187 39.49 -23.80 -112.44
CA GLU A 187 38.44 -24.11 -111.47
C GLU A 187 37.17 -24.70 -112.09
N ASN A 188 36.80 -24.27 -113.31
CA ASN A 188 35.60 -24.75 -114.00
C ASN A 188 35.80 -26.11 -114.71
N GLN A 189 37.04 -26.58 -114.78
CA GLN A 189 37.39 -27.83 -115.46
C GLN A 189 37.54 -29.00 -114.48
N ILE A 190 37.69 -28.69 -113.19
CA ILE A 190 37.94 -29.64 -112.11
C ILE A 190 36.68 -29.73 -111.26
N LYS A 191 36.25 -30.95 -110.95
CA LYS A 191 35.17 -31.16 -109.98
C LYS A 191 35.75 -31.35 -108.58
N PHE A 192 35.34 -30.52 -107.62
CA PHE A 192 35.80 -30.60 -106.23
C PHE A 192 34.74 -31.24 -105.33
N ILE A 193 35.15 -32.25 -104.58
CA ILE A 193 34.31 -32.98 -103.63
C ILE A 193 34.93 -32.83 -102.24
N GLY A 194 34.19 -32.22 -101.32
CA GLY A 194 34.57 -32.05 -99.91
C GLY A 194 33.85 -33.01 -98.97
N ILE A 195 34.13 -32.87 -97.69
CA ILE A 195 33.45 -33.57 -96.59
C ILE A 195 33.28 -32.56 -95.46
N ASP A 196 32.16 -32.62 -94.76
CA ASP A 196 31.77 -31.94 -93.51
C ASP A 196 30.35 -31.42 -93.69
N GLY A 197 30.09 -30.69 -94.78
CA GLY A 197 28.75 -30.22 -95.13
C GLY A 197 28.18 -29.25 -94.11
N LEU A 198 29.03 -28.37 -93.56
CA LEU A 198 28.61 -27.39 -92.56
C LEU A 198 27.72 -26.29 -93.17
N ASN A 199 26.63 -25.94 -92.46
CA ASN A 199 25.75 -24.82 -92.81
C ASN A 199 26.27 -23.50 -92.20
N THR A 200 27.39 -22.99 -92.70
CA THR A 200 27.96 -21.68 -92.32
C THR A 200 28.32 -20.89 -93.56
N LYS A 201 28.62 -19.59 -93.41
CA LYS A 201 29.00 -18.72 -94.54
C LYS A 201 30.20 -19.25 -95.35
N ASP A 202 31.12 -19.93 -94.68
CA ASP A 202 32.31 -20.54 -95.28
C ASP A 202 32.26 -22.08 -95.19
N GLY A 203 31.08 -22.67 -95.00
CA GLY A 203 30.89 -24.12 -94.87
C GLY A 203 30.58 -24.80 -96.20
N GLY A 204 30.74 -26.13 -96.28
CA GLY A 204 30.59 -26.89 -97.52
C GLY A 204 29.28 -26.67 -98.26
N ILE A 205 28.15 -26.52 -97.56
CA ILE A 205 26.85 -26.29 -98.22
C ILE A 205 26.87 -24.95 -98.97
N GLN A 206 27.37 -23.89 -98.33
CA GLN A 206 27.51 -22.59 -98.97
C GLN A 206 28.54 -22.64 -100.11
N MET A 207 29.64 -23.39 -99.94
CA MET A 207 30.61 -23.58 -101.02
C MET A 207 30.03 -24.32 -102.24
N VAL A 208 29.10 -25.26 -102.04
CA VAL A 208 28.36 -25.90 -103.14
C VAL A 208 27.41 -24.91 -103.82
N LEU A 209 26.69 -24.10 -103.06
CA LEU A 209 25.80 -23.05 -103.59
C LEU A 209 26.57 -21.96 -104.36
N ASP A 210 27.75 -21.58 -103.87
CA ASP A 210 28.68 -20.63 -104.49
C ASP A 210 29.35 -21.20 -105.75
N GLY A 211 29.22 -22.51 -106.02
CA GLY A 211 29.89 -23.20 -107.11
C GLY A 211 31.40 -23.43 -106.91
N LYS A 212 31.90 -23.31 -105.68
CA LYS A 212 33.29 -23.64 -105.32
C LYS A 212 33.48 -25.16 -105.23
N LEU A 213 32.51 -25.85 -104.65
CA LEU A 213 32.47 -27.32 -104.57
C LEU A 213 31.34 -27.86 -105.46
N ASN A 214 31.56 -29.04 -106.05
CA ASN A 214 30.54 -29.74 -106.81
C ASN A 214 29.69 -30.65 -105.92
N ALA A 215 30.27 -31.13 -104.81
CA ALA A 215 29.56 -31.78 -103.74
C ALA A 215 30.36 -31.68 -102.44
N THR A 216 29.66 -31.84 -101.33
CA THR A 216 30.25 -32.12 -100.02
C THR A 216 29.47 -33.25 -99.36
N LEU A 217 30.13 -34.14 -98.62
CA LEU A 217 29.44 -35.18 -97.86
C LEU A 217 29.17 -34.68 -96.44
N LEU A 218 27.91 -34.76 -95.99
CA LEU A 218 27.53 -34.38 -94.64
C LEU A 218 28.23 -35.26 -93.61
N TYR A 219 29.00 -34.65 -92.72
CA TYR A 219 29.63 -35.32 -91.58
C TYR A 219 28.89 -34.97 -90.28
N PRO A 220 28.00 -35.84 -89.78
CA PRO A 220 27.23 -35.56 -88.56
C PRO A 220 28.11 -35.58 -87.31
N THR A 221 27.95 -34.58 -86.44
CA THR A 221 28.79 -34.45 -85.23
C THR A 221 28.40 -35.36 -84.06
N GLY A 222 27.24 -36.02 -84.09
CA GLY A 222 26.82 -37.04 -83.10
C GLY A 222 26.54 -36.55 -81.67
N GLY A 223 26.65 -35.25 -81.37
CA GLY A 223 26.56 -34.74 -80.00
C GLY A 223 25.23 -35.04 -79.29
N ALA A 224 24.09 -34.75 -79.92
CA ALA A 224 22.77 -35.03 -79.31
C ALA A 224 22.56 -36.54 -79.08
N GLU A 225 22.90 -37.38 -80.06
CA GLU A 225 22.83 -38.85 -79.96
C GLU A 225 23.68 -39.39 -78.80
N ALA A 226 24.84 -38.77 -78.54
CA ALA A 226 25.70 -39.17 -77.43
C ALA A 226 25.04 -38.96 -76.06
N ILE A 227 24.31 -37.86 -75.87
CA ILE A 227 23.58 -37.60 -74.63
C ILE A 227 22.38 -38.54 -74.49
N GLU A 228 21.59 -38.73 -75.55
CA GLU A 228 20.48 -39.70 -75.51
C GLU A 228 20.96 -41.13 -75.22
N THR A 229 22.09 -41.52 -75.82
CA THR A 229 22.70 -42.83 -75.60
C THR A 229 23.22 -42.95 -74.17
N ALA A 230 23.81 -41.90 -73.61
CA ALA A 230 24.23 -41.88 -72.21
C ALA A 230 23.05 -42.06 -71.24
N ILE A 231 21.92 -41.38 -71.49
CA ILE A 231 20.69 -41.54 -70.71
C ILE A 231 20.16 -42.98 -70.83
N LYS A 232 20.10 -43.54 -72.04
CA LYS A 232 19.70 -44.94 -72.29
C LYS A 232 20.57 -45.92 -71.51
N ILE A 233 21.89 -45.76 -71.57
CA ILE A 233 22.85 -46.61 -70.85
C ILE A 233 22.67 -46.49 -69.33
N HIS A 234 22.55 -45.27 -68.80
CA HIS A 234 22.34 -45.03 -67.37
C HIS A 234 21.05 -45.71 -66.86
N ASN A 235 19.99 -45.67 -67.67
CA ASN A 235 18.71 -46.31 -67.38
C ASN A 235 18.71 -47.84 -67.61
N GLY A 236 19.86 -48.45 -67.94
CA GLY A 236 19.99 -49.90 -68.14
C GLY A 236 19.45 -50.40 -69.49
N VAL A 237 19.19 -49.51 -70.45
CA VAL A 237 18.74 -49.89 -71.79
C VAL A 237 19.93 -50.41 -72.60
N ALA A 238 19.78 -51.59 -73.20
CA ALA A 238 20.80 -52.16 -74.06
C ALA A 238 20.98 -51.31 -75.33
N VAL A 239 22.22 -50.91 -75.61
CA VAL A 239 22.59 -50.14 -76.81
C VAL A 239 23.50 -50.99 -77.72
N PRO A 240 23.41 -50.82 -79.06
CA PRO A 240 24.29 -51.54 -79.97
C PRO A 240 25.75 -51.08 -79.77
N LYS A 241 26.71 -51.97 -80.03
CA LYS A 241 28.15 -51.70 -79.92
C LYS A 241 28.62 -50.55 -80.82
N ARG A 242 27.93 -50.34 -81.94
CA ARG A 242 28.19 -49.27 -82.92
C ARG A 242 26.88 -48.63 -83.35
N ILE A 243 26.74 -47.33 -83.10
CA ILE A 243 25.66 -46.48 -83.62
C ILE A 243 26.24 -45.71 -84.80
N LYS A 244 25.78 -46.05 -86.01
CA LYS A 244 26.22 -45.41 -87.24
C LYS A 244 25.41 -44.14 -87.48
N LEU A 245 26.10 -43.02 -87.62
CA LEU A 245 25.48 -41.79 -88.06
C LEU A 245 25.43 -41.77 -89.59
N SER A 246 24.24 -41.52 -90.16
CA SER A 246 24.06 -41.46 -91.60
C SER A 246 24.74 -40.24 -92.21
N THR A 247 25.47 -40.45 -93.30
CA THR A 247 25.98 -39.37 -94.16
C THR A 247 25.05 -39.18 -95.35
N THR A 248 25.14 -38.04 -96.03
CA THR A 248 24.42 -37.79 -97.29
C THR A 248 25.27 -36.90 -98.18
N ILE A 249 25.18 -37.11 -99.49
CA ILE A 249 25.84 -36.24 -100.48
C ILE A 249 25.02 -34.96 -100.61
N ILE A 250 25.67 -33.82 -100.43
CA ILE A 250 25.10 -32.50 -100.65
C ILE A 250 25.71 -31.93 -101.93
N ASP A 251 24.91 -31.81 -102.97
CA ASP A 251 25.29 -31.25 -104.27
C ASP A 251 24.34 -30.11 -104.65
N ARG A 252 24.49 -29.58 -105.86
CA ARG A 252 23.67 -28.44 -106.32
C ARG A 252 22.18 -28.76 -106.39
N MET A 253 21.77 -30.03 -106.47
CA MET A 253 20.36 -30.42 -106.57
C MET A 253 19.64 -30.36 -105.22
N ASN A 254 20.35 -30.58 -104.10
CA ASN A 254 19.74 -30.61 -102.76
C ASN A 254 20.30 -29.56 -101.78
N ALA A 255 21.38 -28.84 -102.11
CA ALA A 255 22.03 -27.89 -101.21
C ALA A 255 21.11 -26.78 -100.69
N GLU A 256 20.19 -26.26 -101.52
CA GLU A 256 19.24 -25.22 -101.10
C GLU A 256 18.25 -25.75 -100.05
N ILE A 257 17.70 -26.95 -100.28
CA ILE A 257 16.79 -27.59 -99.32
C ILE A 257 17.55 -27.89 -98.03
N MET A 258 18.77 -28.42 -98.11
CA MET A 258 19.60 -28.71 -96.94
C MET A 258 19.91 -27.45 -96.13
N ARG A 259 20.31 -26.35 -96.79
CA ARG A 259 20.52 -25.05 -96.14
C ARG A 259 19.25 -24.59 -95.41
N ASN A 260 18.10 -24.61 -96.09
CA ASN A 260 16.84 -24.16 -95.50
C ASN A 260 16.42 -25.05 -94.30
N GLN A 261 16.67 -26.37 -94.34
CA GLN A 261 16.41 -27.26 -93.21
C GLN A 261 17.33 -26.94 -92.02
N PHE A 262 18.63 -26.74 -92.27
CA PHE A 262 19.57 -26.38 -91.20
C PHE A 262 19.27 -25.00 -90.61
N ASP A 263 18.90 -24.02 -91.43
CA ASP A 263 18.47 -22.69 -90.95
C ASP A 263 17.24 -22.84 -90.04
N LYS A 264 16.28 -23.69 -90.42
CA LYS A 264 15.10 -23.95 -89.59
C LYS A 264 15.43 -24.64 -88.27
N ILE A 265 16.38 -25.58 -88.27
CA ILE A 265 16.87 -26.25 -87.07
C ILE A 265 17.54 -25.24 -86.13
N ILE A 266 18.38 -24.36 -86.66
CA ILE A 266 19.05 -23.30 -85.88
C ILE A 266 18.02 -22.33 -85.28
N GLU A 267 16.99 -21.95 -86.04
CA GLU A 267 15.88 -21.12 -85.54
C GLU A 267 15.12 -21.82 -84.39
N GLN A 268 14.75 -23.09 -84.58
CA GLN A 268 14.07 -23.89 -83.55
C GLN A 268 14.93 -24.05 -82.29
N GLN A 269 16.23 -24.26 -82.45
CA GLN A 269 17.19 -24.37 -81.36
C GLN A 269 17.23 -23.08 -80.52
N GLY A 270 17.26 -21.91 -81.18
CA GLY A 270 17.16 -20.62 -80.48
C GLY A 270 15.83 -20.42 -79.74
N ILE A 271 14.71 -20.92 -80.29
CA ILE A 271 13.41 -20.91 -79.59
C ILE A 271 13.45 -21.79 -78.34
N ILE A 272 14.03 -23.00 -78.42
CA ILE A 272 14.16 -23.92 -77.29
C ILE A 272 14.99 -23.30 -76.18
N GLU A 273 16.14 -22.70 -76.50
CA GLU A 273 17.00 -22.04 -75.50
C GLU A 273 16.25 -20.92 -74.77
N ASN A 274 15.52 -20.08 -75.51
CA ASN A 274 14.69 -19.03 -74.93
C ASN A 274 13.57 -19.59 -74.04
N GLN A 275 12.94 -20.70 -74.44
CA GLN A 275 11.92 -21.37 -73.63
C GLN A 275 12.51 -21.94 -72.33
N VAL A 276 13.67 -22.62 -72.39
CA VAL A 276 14.36 -23.16 -71.21
C VAL A 276 14.70 -22.03 -70.24
N GLN A 277 15.18 -20.88 -70.73
CA GLN A 277 15.45 -19.71 -69.90
C GLN A 277 14.17 -19.12 -69.29
N ALA A 278 13.09 -19.02 -70.07
CA ALA A 278 11.80 -18.54 -69.58
C ALA A 278 11.24 -19.42 -68.46
N VAL A 279 11.34 -20.75 -68.62
CA VAL A 279 10.93 -21.73 -67.59
C VAL A 279 11.76 -21.56 -66.32
N LYS A 280 13.09 -21.44 -66.42
CA LYS A 280 13.95 -21.18 -65.25
C LYS A 280 13.52 -19.92 -64.50
N LYS A 281 13.31 -18.82 -65.21
CA LYS A 281 12.83 -17.56 -64.61
C LYS A 281 11.46 -17.71 -63.96
N GLN A 282 10.56 -18.48 -64.57
CA GLN A 282 9.23 -18.74 -64.02
C GLN A 282 9.31 -19.58 -62.74
N ILE A 283 10.19 -20.58 -62.68
CA ILE A 283 10.43 -21.40 -61.49
C ILE A 283 10.95 -20.52 -60.34
N GLU A 284 11.90 -19.63 -60.61
CA GLU A 284 12.42 -18.68 -59.61
C GLU A 284 11.32 -17.77 -59.07
N LEU A 285 10.53 -17.15 -59.97
CA LEU A 285 9.41 -16.29 -59.58
C LEU A 285 8.36 -17.04 -58.76
N TYR A 286 7.99 -18.24 -59.19
CA TYR A 286 7.03 -19.08 -58.47
C TYR A 286 7.55 -19.45 -57.08
N SER A 287 8.83 -19.81 -56.97
CA SER A 287 9.48 -20.10 -55.68
C SER A 287 9.44 -18.90 -54.74
N SER A 288 9.81 -17.71 -55.23
CA SER A 288 9.74 -16.47 -54.43
C SER A 288 8.30 -16.13 -54.00
N GLN A 289 7.33 -16.24 -54.91
CA GLN A 289 5.92 -15.99 -54.59
C GLN A 289 5.39 -16.98 -53.53
N LYS A 290 5.75 -18.26 -53.64
CA LYS A 290 5.36 -19.30 -52.67
C LYS A 290 5.92 -19.01 -51.28
N GLU A 291 7.18 -18.57 -51.19
CA GLU A 291 7.78 -18.20 -49.91
C GLU A 291 7.12 -16.94 -49.31
N LEU A 292 6.88 -15.89 -50.12
CA LEU A 292 6.13 -14.72 -49.67
C LEU A 292 4.73 -15.09 -49.14
N PHE A 293 4.03 -15.98 -49.85
CA PHE A 293 2.71 -16.45 -49.45
C PHE A 293 2.76 -17.20 -48.11
N ARG A 294 3.74 -18.10 -47.92
CA ARG A 294 3.95 -18.79 -46.63
C ARG A 294 4.17 -17.81 -45.48
N TRP A 295 5.04 -16.82 -45.66
CA TRP A 295 5.28 -15.80 -44.63
C TRP A 295 4.05 -14.95 -44.34
N SER A 296 3.26 -14.60 -45.37
CA SER A 296 2.01 -13.85 -45.19
C SER A 296 0.98 -14.62 -44.35
N ILE A 297 0.85 -15.94 -44.55
CA ILE A 297 -0.04 -16.79 -43.75
C ILE A 297 0.44 -16.85 -42.30
N ILE A 298 1.74 -17.04 -42.07
CA ILE A 298 2.32 -17.08 -40.71
C ILE A 298 2.05 -15.77 -39.97
N LEU A 299 2.26 -14.63 -40.63
CA LEU A 299 1.98 -13.30 -40.07
C LEU A 299 0.49 -13.10 -39.77
N LEU A 300 -0.41 -13.55 -40.65
CA LEU A 300 -1.85 -13.46 -40.45
C LEU A 300 -2.31 -14.28 -39.23
N ILE A 301 -1.80 -15.52 -39.09
CA ILE A 301 -2.09 -16.39 -37.93
C ILE A 301 -1.56 -15.73 -36.65
N LEU A 302 -0.34 -15.20 -36.66
CA LEU A 302 0.25 -14.49 -35.53
C LEU A 302 -0.61 -13.28 -35.13
N MET A 303 -1.06 -12.48 -36.10
CA MET A 303 -1.94 -11.34 -35.86
C MET A 303 -3.25 -11.78 -35.21
N PHE A 304 -3.87 -12.86 -35.70
CA PHE A 304 -5.12 -13.38 -35.14
C PHE A 304 -4.95 -13.88 -33.71
N CYS A 305 -3.84 -14.58 -33.41
CA CYS A 305 -3.49 -15.00 -32.06
C CYS A 305 -3.29 -13.81 -31.11
N LEU A 306 -2.62 -12.75 -31.55
CA LEU A 306 -2.42 -11.53 -30.75
C LEU A 306 -3.74 -10.82 -30.46
N VAL A 307 -4.65 -10.74 -31.43
CA VAL A 307 -5.99 -10.16 -31.23
C VAL A 307 -6.82 -11.02 -30.27
N ALA A 308 -6.81 -12.34 -30.41
CA ALA A 308 -7.50 -13.23 -29.48
C ALA A 308 -6.93 -13.09 -28.05
N TYR A 309 -5.62 -12.99 -27.91
CA TYR A 309 -4.94 -12.80 -26.63
C TYR A 309 -5.27 -11.44 -25.99
N SER A 310 -5.34 -10.36 -26.79
CA SER A 310 -5.70 -9.03 -26.28
C SER A 310 -7.15 -8.99 -25.79
N ILE A 311 -8.09 -9.61 -26.52
CA ILE A 311 -9.49 -9.75 -26.11
C ILE A 311 -9.59 -10.54 -24.80
N TYR A 312 -8.86 -11.66 -24.69
CA TYR A 312 -8.80 -12.45 -23.46
C TYR A 312 -8.30 -11.62 -22.27
N LEU A 313 -7.21 -10.86 -22.44
CA LEU A 313 -6.67 -9.98 -21.39
C LEU A 313 -7.68 -8.91 -20.95
N ILE A 314 -8.35 -8.25 -21.90
CA ILE A 314 -9.39 -7.25 -21.61
C ILE A 314 -10.50 -7.89 -20.76
N TYR A 315 -10.95 -9.09 -21.12
CA TYR A 315 -12.01 -9.79 -20.39
C TYR A 315 -11.54 -10.22 -18.98
N ALA A 316 -10.32 -10.73 -18.86
CA ALA A 316 -9.72 -11.12 -17.58
C ALA A 316 -9.55 -9.92 -16.63
N ILE A 317 -9.09 -8.78 -17.15
CA ILE A 317 -8.95 -7.53 -16.39
C ILE A 317 -10.33 -7.04 -15.94
N LYS A 318 -11.35 -7.08 -16.81
CA LYS A 318 -12.72 -6.66 -16.47
C LYS A 318 -13.31 -7.51 -15.33
N ILE A 319 -13.12 -8.82 -15.36
CA ILE A 319 -13.56 -9.72 -14.29
C ILE A 319 -12.83 -9.41 -12.98
N LYS A 320 -11.50 -9.27 -13.02
CA LYS A 320 -10.70 -8.93 -11.83
C LYS A 320 -11.09 -7.57 -11.24
N ASN A 321 -11.31 -6.55 -12.07
CA ASN A 321 -11.74 -5.23 -11.60
C ASN A 321 -13.14 -5.28 -10.95
N LYS A 322 -14.05 -6.09 -11.50
CA LYS A 322 -15.36 -6.32 -10.87
C LYS A 322 -15.23 -7.02 -9.51
N GLN A 323 -14.35 -8.01 -9.39
CA GLN A 323 -14.08 -8.66 -8.10
C GLN A 323 -13.42 -7.70 -7.10
N LEU A 324 -12.48 -6.87 -7.56
CA LEU A 324 -11.79 -5.89 -6.72
C LEU A 324 -12.76 -4.82 -6.19
N THR A 325 -13.66 -4.31 -7.04
CA THR A 325 -14.67 -3.33 -6.63
C THR A 325 -15.62 -3.90 -5.57
N LEU A 326 -16.16 -5.10 -5.79
CA LEU A 326 -17.00 -5.80 -4.80
C LEU A 326 -16.26 -6.07 -3.48
N THR A 327 -14.97 -6.38 -3.56
CA THR A 327 -14.14 -6.62 -2.37
C THR A 327 -13.89 -5.32 -1.60
N ASN A 328 -13.58 -4.23 -2.31
CA ASN A 328 -13.41 -2.91 -1.71
C ASN A 328 -14.70 -2.42 -1.04
N GLU A 329 -15.85 -2.57 -1.68
CA GLU A 329 -17.14 -2.24 -1.07
C GLU A 329 -17.38 -3.04 0.22
N ARG A 330 -17.13 -4.35 0.20
CA ARG A 330 -17.25 -5.19 1.40
C ARG A 330 -16.31 -4.73 2.50
N ILE A 331 -15.06 -4.41 2.18
CA ILE A 331 -14.07 -3.92 3.16
C ILE A 331 -14.52 -2.58 3.74
N THR A 332 -15.03 -1.66 2.93
CA THR A 332 -15.53 -0.37 3.41
C THR A 332 -16.71 -0.55 4.36
N ILE A 333 -17.66 -1.42 4.02
CA ILE A 333 -18.80 -1.73 4.90
C ILE A 333 -18.31 -2.34 6.22
N GLN A 334 -17.41 -3.32 6.17
CA GLN A 334 -16.84 -3.94 7.37
C GLN A 334 -16.07 -2.94 8.24
N ARG A 335 -15.28 -2.06 7.62
CA ARG A 335 -14.54 -1.02 8.33
C ARG A 335 -15.51 -0.06 9.05
N ASN A 336 -16.56 0.40 8.36
CA ASN A 336 -17.55 1.28 8.96
C ASN A 336 -18.27 0.59 10.12
N GLN A 337 -18.59 -0.69 9.99
CA GLN A 337 -19.18 -1.50 11.08
C GLN A 337 -18.23 -1.65 12.28
N ILE A 338 -16.94 -1.89 12.03
CA ILE A 338 -15.93 -1.96 13.09
C ILE A 338 -15.80 -0.62 13.80
N GLU A 339 -15.83 0.49 13.05
CA GLU A 339 -15.75 1.84 13.61
C GLU A 339 -16.97 2.17 14.49
N THR A 340 -18.19 1.80 14.05
CA THR A 340 -19.39 1.96 14.89
C THR A 340 -19.31 1.12 16.16
N ILE A 341 -18.90 -0.16 16.05
CA ILE A 341 -18.77 -1.05 17.22
C ILE A 341 -17.68 -0.54 18.17
N ALA A 342 -16.56 -0.03 17.64
CA ALA A 342 -15.48 0.52 18.44
C ALA A 342 -15.91 1.77 19.22
N ASN A 343 -16.71 2.64 18.59
CA ASN A 343 -17.28 3.82 19.26
C ASN A 343 -18.28 3.40 20.35
N GLU A 344 -19.21 2.48 20.07
CA GLU A 344 -20.15 1.96 21.08
C GLU A 344 -19.42 1.29 22.26
N LEU A 345 -18.37 0.51 21.99
CA LEU A 345 -17.52 -0.09 23.02
C LEU A 345 -16.81 0.96 23.86
N LYS A 346 -16.32 2.03 23.23
CA LYS A 346 -15.65 3.12 23.92
C LYS A 346 -16.62 3.81 24.87
N ASP A 347 -17.80 4.19 24.38
CA ASP A 347 -18.83 4.87 25.18
C ASP A 347 -19.30 3.99 26.36
N SER A 348 -19.49 2.68 26.10
CA SER A 348 -19.83 1.71 27.14
C SER A 348 -18.71 1.56 28.20
N ASN A 349 -17.46 1.52 27.76
CA ASN A 349 -16.32 1.41 28.67
C ASN A 349 -16.13 2.69 29.50
N GLU A 350 -16.33 3.86 28.91
CA GLU A 350 -16.26 5.15 29.60
C GLU A 350 -17.36 5.26 30.67
N ALA A 351 -18.60 4.88 30.34
CA ALA A 351 -19.70 4.81 31.30
C ALA A 351 -19.37 3.88 32.48
N ARG A 352 -18.76 2.72 32.19
CA ARG A 352 -18.33 1.75 33.20
C ARG A 352 -17.22 2.29 34.10
N VAL A 353 -16.24 3.01 33.54
CA VAL A 353 -15.18 3.67 34.34
C VAL A 353 -15.76 4.74 35.24
N ASN A 354 -16.61 5.62 34.70
CA ASN A 354 -17.28 6.70 35.46
C ASN A 354 -18.13 6.15 36.61
N PHE A 355 -18.78 5.00 36.39
CA PHE A 355 -19.50 4.28 37.42
C PHE A 355 -18.60 3.85 38.59
N PHE A 356 -17.50 3.13 38.33
CA PHE A 356 -16.62 2.65 39.39
C PHE A 356 -15.97 3.79 40.18
N THR A 357 -15.65 4.90 39.49
CA THR A 357 -15.18 6.12 40.14
C THR A 357 -16.25 6.69 41.09
N GLY A 358 -17.51 6.79 40.65
CA GLY A 358 -18.62 7.25 41.47
C GLY A 358 -18.94 6.33 42.66
N LEU A 359 -18.91 5.01 42.45
CA LEU A 359 -19.11 4.00 43.49
C LEU A 359 -18.02 4.10 44.58
N SER A 360 -16.77 4.25 44.17
CA SER A 360 -15.64 4.42 45.11
C SER A 360 -15.84 5.63 46.02
N HIS A 361 -16.40 6.71 45.48
CA HIS A 361 -16.75 7.90 46.27
C HIS A 361 -17.87 7.63 47.28
N GLU A 362 -18.98 7.02 46.84
CA GLU A 362 -20.10 6.69 47.72
C GLU A 362 -19.72 5.75 48.87
N PHE A 363 -18.68 4.93 48.71
CA PHE A 363 -18.09 4.11 49.78
C PHE A 363 -17.17 4.89 50.72
N LYS A 364 -16.29 5.75 50.19
CA LYS A 364 -15.26 6.44 50.99
C LYS A 364 -15.87 7.40 52.02
N THR A 365 -16.96 8.10 51.69
CA THR A 365 -17.60 9.05 52.62
C THR A 365 -18.17 8.40 53.89
N PRO A 366 -19.04 7.37 53.84
CA PRO A 366 -19.53 6.71 55.04
C PRO A 366 -18.41 6.02 55.83
N ILE A 367 -17.40 5.43 55.15
CA ILE A 367 -16.23 4.86 55.82
C ILE A 367 -15.45 5.93 56.58
N THR A 368 -15.25 7.11 55.99
CA THR A 368 -14.58 8.25 56.64
C THR A 368 -15.33 8.66 57.90
N LEU A 369 -16.65 8.80 57.83
CA LEU A 369 -17.49 9.18 58.97
C LEU A 369 -17.50 8.13 60.09
N ILE A 370 -17.52 6.83 59.74
CA ILE A 370 -17.43 5.74 60.72
C ILE A 370 -16.08 5.77 61.43
N LEU A 371 -14.98 5.83 60.67
CA LEU A 371 -13.63 5.83 61.23
C LEU A 371 -13.36 7.07 62.07
N SER A 372 -13.74 8.26 61.60
CA SER A 372 -13.52 9.50 62.34
C SER A 372 -14.37 9.58 63.62
N SER A 373 -15.61 9.06 63.58
CA SER A 373 -16.47 8.97 64.76
C SER A 373 -15.93 7.96 65.77
N LEU A 374 -15.42 6.82 65.31
CA LEU A 374 -14.78 5.80 66.15
C LEU A 374 -13.51 6.35 66.81
N GLU A 375 -12.63 7.01 66.04
CA GLU A 375 -11.44 7.70 66.55
C GLU A 375 -11.81 8.75 67.60
N SER A 376 -12.83 9.56 67.33
CA SER A 376 -13.33 10.54 68.27
C SER A 376 -13.83 9.91 69.58
N LEU A 377 -14.58 8.80 69.51
CA LEU A 377 -15.04 8.07 70.69
C LEU A 377 -13.88 7.49 71.51
N MET A 378 -12.82 7.01 70.86
CA MET A 378 -11.63 6.51 71.53
C MET A 378 -10.85 7.61 72.26
N ASP A 379 -10.78 8.83 71.70
CA ASP A 379 -10.10 9.98 72.33
C ASP A 379 -10.93 10.64 73.45
N SER A 380 -12.26 10.72 73.28
CA SER A 380 -13.18 11.34 74.25
C SER A 380 -13.47 10.49 75.49
N GLY A 381 -13.05 9.21 75.51
CA GLY A 381 -13.01 8.38 76.73
C GLY A 381 -12.13 8.93 77.87
N LYS A 382 -11.40 10.04 77.65
CA LYS A 382 -10.54 10.71 78.64
C LYS A 382 -11.18 11.92 79.34
N THR A 383 -12.31 12.45 78.86
CA THR A 383 -12.97 13.63 79.44
C THR A 383 -14.40 13.30 79.92
N LYS A 384 -14.63 13.39 81.23
CA LYS A 384 -15.96 13.16 81.83
C LYS A 384 -16.92 14.28 81.40
N GLY A 385 -17.95 13.96 80.61
CA GLY A 385 -19.13 14.83 80.46
C GLY A 385 -19.85 14.86 79.10
N ALA A 386 -19.24 14.40 78.01
CA ALA A 386 -19.90 14.40 76.70
C ALA A 386 -20.71 13.11 76.48
N LYS A 387 -22.02 13.22 76.18
CA LYS A 387 -22.84 12.07 75.77
C LYS A 387 -22.37 11.58 74.40
N PRO A 388 -21.93 10.32 74.22
CA PRO A 388 -21.42 9.80 72.95
C PRO A 388 -22.51 9.50 71.91
N SER A 389 -23.74 10.00 72.11
CA SER A 389 -24.92 9.58 71.35
C SER A 389 -24.84 9.95 69.88
N TYR A 390 -24.25 11.10 69.56
CA TYR A 390 -24.16 11.59 68.18
C TYR A 390 -23.16 10.78 67.34
N GLU A 391 -21.95 10.51 67.87
CA GLU A 391 -20.94 9.71 67.17
C GLU A 391 -21.39 8.26 66.95
N LEU A 392 -22.09 7.65 67.92
CA LEU A 392 -22.66 6.31 67.78
C LEU A 392 -23.79 6.27 66.74
N GLU A 393 -24.65 7.30 66.72
CA GLU A 393 -25.69 7.46 65.71
C GLU A 393 -25.08 7.61 64.30
N LEU A 394 -24.00 8.38 64.18
CA LEU A 394 -23.30 8.60 62.91
C LEU A 394 -22.62 7.32 62.39
N ILE A 395 -22.03 6.50 63.27
CA ILE A 395 -21.48 5.18 62.92
C ILE A 395 -22.60 4.26 62.42
N ASN A 396 -23.71 4.16 63.16
CA ASN A 396 -24.82 3.28 62.78
C ASN A 396 -25.44 3.70 61.43
N LYS A 397 -25.75 5.00 61.28
CA LYS A 397 -26.32 5.58 60.05
C LYS A 397 -25.45 5.29 58.83
N ASN A 398 -24.14 5.50 58.93
CA ASN A 398 -23.23 5.31 57.81
C ASN A 398 -22.91 3.83 57.54
N SER A 399 -22.97 2.96 58.55
CA SER A 399 -22.80 1.52 58.37
C SER A 399 -23.99 0.93 57.61
N ASN A 400 -25.21 1.33 57.97
CA ASN A 400 -26.43 0.95 57.24
C ASN A 400 -26.44 1.49 55.81
N ARG A 401 -25.90 2.70 55.58
CA ARG A 401 -25.70 3.25 54.23
C ARG A 401 -24.72 2.40 53.42
N LEU A 402 -23.61 1.98 54.00
CA LEU A 402 -22.61 1.14 53.33
C LEU A 402 -23.19 -0.23 52.95
N LEU A 403 -23.94 -0.86 53.86
CA LEU A 403 -24.61 -2.14 53.61
C LEU A 403 -25.58 -2.04 52.42
N ARG A 404 -26.41 -0.99 52.37
CA ARG A 404 -27.32 -0.73 51.24
C ARG A 404 -26.58 -0.59 49.91
N LEU A 405 -25.41 0.05 49.89
CA LEU A 405 -24.60 0.20 48.67
C LEU A 405 -24.04 -1.14 48.19
N VAL A 406 -23.60 -2.01 49.12
CA VAL A 406 -23.13 -3.36 48.80
C VAL A 406 -24.27 -4.22 48.26
N ASP A 407 -25.44 -4.17 48.88
CA ASP A 407 -26.61 -4.93 48.43
C ASP A 407 -27.06 -4.50 47.03
N ASN A 408 -27.10 -3.19 46.75
CA ASN A 408 -27.42 -2.65 45.43
C ASN A 408 -26.41 -3.13 44.36
N LEU A 409 -25.13 -3.21 44.70
CA LEU A 409 -24.09 -3.70 43.79
C LEU A 409 -24.24 -5.20 43.50
N LEU A 410 -24.58 -6.00 44.52
CA LEU A 410 -24.83 -7.43 44.36
C LEU A 410 -26.09 -7.69 43.53
N ASP A 411 -27.16 -6.93 43.75
CA ASP A 411 -28.38 -7.02 42.97
C ASP A 411 -28.15 -6.62 41.50
N PHE A 412 -27.36 -5.58 41.25
CA PHE A 412 -26.94 -5.20 39.90
C PHE A 412 -26.22 -6.35 39.19
N ARG A 413 -25.26 -7.01 39.86
CA ARG A 413 -24.54 -8.17 39.29
C ARG A 413 -25.44 -9.37 39.04
N LYS A 414 -26.43 -9.62 39.90
CA LYS A 414 -27.40 -10.71 39.71
C LYS A 414 -28.30 -10.46 38.50
N ILE A 415 -28.69 -9.21 38.26
CA ILE A 415 -29.48 -8.82 37.08
C ILE A 415 -28.65 -8.91 35.79
N GLU A 416 -27.42 -8.37 35.79
CA GLU A 416 -26.52 -8.41 34.61
C GLU A 416 -26.23 -9.86 34.17
N ASN A 417 -26.05 -10.77 35.12
CA ASN A 417 -25.81 -12.19 34.86
C ASN A 417 -27.10 -13.01 34.64
N GLN A 418 -28.28 -12.39 34.63
CA GLN A 418 -29.59 -13.05 34.53
C GLN A 418 -29.82 -14.15 35.59
N THR A 419 -29.18 -14.05 36.76
CA THR A 419 -29.29 -15.03 37.85
C THR A 419 -30.32 -14.65 38.91
N PHE A 420 -31.13 -13.61 38.66
CA PHE A 420 -32.12 -13.12 39.61
C PHE A 420 -33.41 -13.95 39.56
N ASN A 421 -33.76 -14.59 40.69
CA ASN A 421 -34.98 -15.38 40.80
C ASN A 421 -36.12 -14.55 41.42
N LEU A 422 -37.13 -14.24 40.62
CA LEU A 422 -38.33 -13.52 41.06
C LEU A 422 -39.20 -14.39 41.98
N ARG A 423 -39.66 -13.85 43.12
CA ARG A 423 -40.56 -14.55 44.05
C ARG A 423 -41.81 -13.73 44.31
N VAL A 424 -42.88 -13.99 43.56
CA VAL A 424 -44.12 -13.21 43.66
C VAL A 424 -45.09 -13.77 44.70
N SER A 425 -45.76 -12.87 45.40
CA SER A 425 -46.82 -13.17 46.38
C SER A 425 -48.01 -12.22 46.19
N LYS A 426 -49.22 -12.71 46.50
CA LYS A 426 -50.44 -11.91 46.41
C LYS A 426 -50.42 -10.81 47.47
N THR A 427 -50.42 -9.55 47.05
CA THR A 427 -50.22 -8.39 47.90
C THR A 427 -51.27 -7.31 47.60
N ASN A 428 -51.87 -6.72 48.65
CA ASN A 428 -52.68 -5.51 48.51
C ASN A 428 -51.74 -4.31 48.29
N ILE A 429 -51.86 -3.67 47.11
CA ILE A 429 -50.98 -2.58 46.70
C ILE A 429 -51.23 -1.31 47.51
N TYR A 430 -52.47 -1.02 47.92
CA TYR A 430 -52.73 0.15 48.75
C TYR A 430 -52.06 0.00 50.11
N ASP A 431 -52.24 -1.15 50.78
CA ASP A 431 -51.65 -1.40 52.11
C ASP A 431 -50.12 -1.40 52.05
N PHE A 432 -49.55 -2.00 51.01
CA PHE A 432 -48.11 -1.99 50.75
C PHE A 432 -47.57 -0.57 50.52
N THR A 433 -48.20 0.20 49.63
CA THR A 433 -47.82 1.59 49.34
C THR A 433 -47.96 2.47 50.57
N TYR A 434 -49.03 2.28 51.35
CA TYR A 434 -49.30 3.04 52.56
C TYR A 434 -48.27 2.75 53.66
N ALA A 435 -47.80 1.50 53.79
CA ALA A 435 -46.72 1.16 54.72
C ALA A 435 -45.46 1.98 54.44
N ILE A 436 -45.01 2.00 53.18
CA ILE A 436 -43.82 2.75 52.75
C ILE A 436 -44.07 4.27 52.85
N PHE A 437 -45.27 4.74 52.54
CA PHE A 437 -45.66 6.15 52.71
C PHE A 437 -45.41 6.63 54.14
N ARG A 438 -45.76 5.83 55.16
CA ARG A 438 -45.53 6.22 56.57
C ARG A 438 -44.06 6.41 56.92
N ASP A 439 -43.16 5.67 56.28
CA ASP A 439 -41.72 5.76 56.56
C ASP A 439 -41.15 7.15 56.18
N PHE A 440 -41.80 7.85 55.25
CA PHE A 440 -41.41 9.18 54.79
C PHE A 440 -42.25 10.33 55.41
N GLU A 441 -43.29 10.04 56.20
CA GLU A 441 -44.14 11.08 56.81
C GLU A 441 -43.37 12.01 57.75
N ASN A 442 -42.44 11.45 58.52
CA ASN A 442 -41.63 12.24 59.46
C ASN A 442 -40.70 13.22 58.72
N GLU A 443 -40.11 12.78 57.62
CA GLU A 443 -39.26 13.62 56.77
C GLU A 443 -40.08 14.71 56.06
N ALA A 444 -41.28 14.37 55.59
CA ALA A 444 -42.21 15.33 55.01
C ALA A 444 -42.60 16.42 56.01
N LYS A 445 -42.91 16.07 57.26
CA LYS A 445 -43.21 17.03 58.33
C LYS A 445 -42.03 17.94 58.63
N LYS A 446 -40.82 17.38 58.74
CA LYS A 446 -39.60 18.12 59.04
C LYS A 446 -39.29 19.19 57.99
N ARG A 447 -39.55 18.87 56.71
CA ARG A 447 -39.25 19.74 55.55
C ARG A 447 -40.47 20.51 55.05
N ASN A 448 -41.58 20.43 55.79
CA ASN A 448 -42.87 21.00 55.43
C ASN A 448 -43.35 20.64 54.01
N ILE A 449 -43.01 19.44 53.52
CA ILE A 449 -43.43 18.95 52.20
C ILE A 449 -44.85 18.38 52.32
N LYS A 450 -45.76 18.84 51.45
CA LYS A 450 -47.11 18.30 51.35
C LYS A 450 -47.06 16.91 50.72
N PHE A 451 -47.18 15.86 51.53
CA PHE A 451 -47.10 14.47 51.10
C PHE A 451 -48.48 13.80 51.16
N GLU A 452 -49.02 13.39 50.01
CA GLU A 452 -50.38 12.83 49.89
C GLU A 452 -50.39 11.50 49.14
N ILE A 453 -51.31 10.61 49.52
CA ILE A 453 -51.61 9.37 48.80
C ILE A 453 -53.08 9.33 48.39
N HIS A 454 -53.34 9.07 47.12
CA HIS A 454 -54.67 8.97 46.54
C HIS A 454 -54.87 7.61 45.89
N SER A 455 -55.99 6.95 46.17
CA SER A 455 -56.32 5.65 45.55
C SER A 455 -57.81 5.58 45.24
N GLN A 456 -58.12 5.12 44.03
CA GLN A 456 -59.51 4.86 43.58
C GLN A 456 -60.03 3.50 44.08
N ASN A 457 -59.14 2.54 44.34
CA ASN A 457 -59.47 1.20 44.83
C ASN A 457 -58.45 0.75 45.90
N LYS A 458 -58.88 0.73 47.16
CA LYS A 458 -58.04 0.33 48.31
C LYS A 458 -57.87 -1.18 48.46
N ASN A 459 -58.64 -1.99 47.72
CA ASN A 459 -58.59 -3.46 47.77
C ASN A 459 -57.91 -4.06 46.53
N LEU A 460 -57.03 -3.30 45.87
CA LEU A 460 -56.36 -3.73 44.65
C LEU A 460 -55.24 -4.74 44.97
N GLU A 461 -55.44 -5.99 44.56
CA GLU A 461 -54.47 -7.08 44.76
C GLU A 461 -53.65 -7.36 43.50
N LEU A 462 -52.33 -7.46 43.64
CA LEU A 462 -51.38 -7.87 42.59
C LEU A 462 -50.45 -8.96 43.07
N TYR A 463 -49.82 -9.68 42.14
CA TYR A 463 -48.72 -10.60 42.43
C TYR A 463 -47.41 -9.85 42.27
N ILE A 464 -46.75 -9.55 43.38
CA ILE A 464 -45.46 -8.85 43.39
C ILE A 464 -44.48 -9.54 44.33
N ASP A 465 -43.20 -9.45 44.01
CA ASP A 465 -42.11 -9.65 44.95
C ASP A 465 -42.02 -8.41 45.83
N ARG A 466 -42.49 -8.54 47.07
CA ARG A 466 -42.58 -7.42 48.01
C ARG A 466 -41.22 -6.80 48.28
N ASN A 467 -40.15 -7.59 48.34
CA ASN A 467 -38.81 -7.10 48.65
C ASN A 467 -38.24 -6.27 47.49
N LEU A 468 -38.46 -6.72 46.26
CA LEU A 468 -38.04 -5.96 45.08
C LEU A 468 -38.85 -4.68 44.92
N MET A 469 -40.17 -4.77 45.07
CA MET A 469 -41.04 -3.61 44.90
C MET A 469 -40.83 -2.58 46.01
N ASP A 470 -40.43 -3.00 47.21
CA ASP A 470 -40.05 -2.11 48.32
C ASP A 470 -38.84 -1.25 47.94
N LYS A 471 -37.80 -1.89 47.37
CA LYS A 471 -36.62 -1.19 46.84
C LYS A 471 -36.98 -0.18 45.75
N VAL A 472 -37.90 -0.55 44.84
CA VAL A 472 -38.39 0.37 43.79
C VAL A 472 -39.05 1.59 44.40
N TYR A 473 -40.00 1.38 45.32
CA TYR A 473 -40.77 2.47 45.94
C TYR A 473 -39.88 3.38 46.78
N PHE A 474 -38.99 2.78 47.58
CA PHE A 474 -38.03 3.51 48.38
C PHE A 474 -37.09 4.35 47.51
N ASN A 475 -36.60 3.81 46.38
CA ASN A 475 -35.74 4.55 45.47
C ASN A 475 -36.48 5.72 44.78
N LEU A 476 -37.71 5.53 44.31
CA LEU A 476 -38.50 6.61 43.71
C LEU A 476 -38.84 7.70 44.73
N LEU A 477 -39.28 7.33 45.94
CA LEU A 477 -39.63 8.28 46.98
C LEU A 477 -38.40 9.01 47.51
N SER A 478 -37.29 8.31 47.78
CA SER A 478 -36.06 8.97 48.22
C SER A 478 -35.52 9.96 47.17
N ASN A 479 -35.66 9.67 45.88
CA ASN A 479 -35.37 10.63 44.81
C ASN A 479 -36.35 11.82 44.82
N ALA A 480 -37.65 11.57 44.92
CA ALA A 480 -38.66 12.64 45.00
C ALA A 480 -38.38 13.60 46.16
N PHE A 481 -38.12 13.07 47.37
CA PHE A 481 -37.73 13.89 48.52
C PHE A 481 -36.41 14.62 48.29
N LYS A 482 -35.40 13.97 47.69
CA LYS A 482 -34.09 14.59 47.44
C LYS A 482 -34.16 15.81 46.51
N PHE A 483 -35.04 15.78 45.50
CA PHE A 483 -35.10 16.80 44.45
C PHE A 483 -36.26 17.80 44.60
N THR A 484 -37.14 17.58 45.58
CA THR A 484 -38.20 18.52 45.94
C THR A 484 -37.69 19.52 46.97
N PRO A 485 -37.84 20.84 46.75
CA PRO A 485 -37.47 21.86 47.74
C PRO A 485 -38.39 21.81 48.97
N ASP A 486 -37.96 22.41 50.07
CA ASP A 486 -38.77 22.54 51.27
C ASP A 486 -40.05 23.35 50.97
N ASN A 487 -41.17 23.01 51.60
CA ASN A 487 -42.53 23.49 51.23
C ASN A 487 -43.06 22.99 49.88
N GLY A 488 -42.41 22.01 49.25
CA GLY A 488 -42.88 21.37 48.02
C GLY A 488 -44.06 20.40 48.23
N LYS A 489 -44.39 19.64 47.19
CA LYS A 489 -45.48 18.65 47.16
C LYS A 489 -45.00 17.35 46.53
N ILE A 490 -45.30 16.23 47.17
CA ILE A 490 -45.11 14.87 46.66
C ILE A 490 -46.45 14.13 46.75
N GLU A 491 -46.84 13.43 45.70
CA GLU A 491 -48.12 12.77 45.58
C GLU A 491 -47.96 11.36 45.02
N ILE A 492 -48.55 10.37 45.70
CA ILE A 492 -48.64 9.00 45.21
C ILE A 492 -50.07 8.73 44.76
N THR A 493 -50.27 8.30 43.51
CA THR A 493 -51.59 7.99 42.97
C THR A 493 -51.67 6.55 42.52
N ILE A 494 -52.66 5.79 43.01
CA ILE A 494 -52.94 4.41 42.61
C ILE A 494 -54.24 4.39 41.81
N GLN A 495 -54.16 3.95 40.56
CA GLN A 495 -55.29 3.83 39.63
C GLN A 495 -55.37 2.42 39.05
N GLU A 496 -56.60 1.97 38.83
CA GLU A 496 -56.87 0.71 38.15
C GLU A 496 -57.36 1.02 36.72
N LYS A 497 -56.61 0.56 35.71
CA LYS A 497 -56.93 0.79 34.29
C LYS A 497 -57.02 -0.56 33.56
N GLY A 498 -58.24 -1.09 33.44
CA GLY A 498 -58.50 -2.36 32.76
C GLY A 498 -57.79 -3.54 33.42
N ASN A 499 -56.84 -4.17 32.72
CA ASN A 499 -56.04 -5.29 33.24
C ASN A 499 -54.71 -4.85 33.88
N GLN A 500 -54.50 -3.56 34.12
CA GLN A 500 -53.29 -3.02 34.72
C GLN A 500 -53.58 -2.17 35.96
N ALA A 501 -52.67 -2.22 36.91
CA ALA A 501 -52.57 -1.27 38.01
C ALA A 501 -51.49 -0.24 37.67
N VAL A 502 -51.82 1.04 37.81
CA VAL A 502 -50.93 2.17 37.53
C VAL A 502 -50.65 2.90 38.83
N ILE A 503 -49.39 2.91 39.26
CA ILE A 503 -48.91 3.66 40.43
C ILE A 503 -48.05 4.82 39.93
N SER A 504 -48.45 6.05 40.24
CA SER A 504 -47.71 7.27 39.90
C SER A 504 -47.10 7.89 41.15
N PHE A 505 -45.83 8.30 41.05
CA PHE A 505 -45.10 9.09 42.04
C PHE A 505 -44.77 10.44 41.42
N LYS A 506 -45.40 11.50 41.91
CA LYS A 506 -45.28 12.85 41.35
C LYS A 506 -44.69 13.81 42.37
N ASP A 507 -43.69 14.56 41.95
CA ASP A 507 -43.10 15.67 42.69
C ASP A 507 -43.22 16.99 41.91
N ASN A 508 -43.07 18.11 42.60
CA ASN A 508 -42.95 19.45 42.02
C ASN A 508 -41.52 20.02 42.15
N GLY A 509 -40.51 19.14 42.12
CA GLY A 509 -39.11 19.48 42.26
C GLY A 509 -38.50 20.11 41.00
N ILE A 510 -37.17 20.10 40.93
CA ILE A 510 -36.38 20.76 39.87
C ILE A 510 -36.57 20.17 38.46
N GLY A 511 -37.20 19.00 38.34
CA GLY A 511 -37.41 18.31 37.07
C GLY A 511 -36.14 17.74 36.43
N ILE A 512 -36.32 17.06 35.31
CA ILE A 512 -35.29 16.42 34.49
C ILE A 512 -35.28 17.11 33.11
N PRO A 513 -34.12 17.53 32.59
CA PRO A 513 -34.03 18.13 31.26
C PRO A 513 -34.62 17.23 30.16
N GLU A 514 -35.38 17.82 29.24
CA GLU A 514 -36.09 17.08 28.17
C GLU A 514 -35.17 16.17 27.34
N LYS A 515 -33.92 16.60 27.09
CA LYS A 515 -32.91 15.84 26.36
C LYS A 515 -32.38 14.61 27.11
N GLU A 516 -32.62 14.54 28.42
CA GLU A 516 -32.06 13.52 29.33
C GLU A 516 -33.09 12.51 29.82
N VAL A 517 -34.39 12.81 29.65
CA VAL A 517 -35.52 11.96 30.10
C VAL A 517 -35.42 10.53 29.56
N SER A 518 -34.96 10.35 28.31
CA SER A 518 -34.84 9.03 27.69
C SER A 518 -33.77 8.14 28.32
N ASN A 519 -32.77 8.74 28.97
CA ASN A 519 -31.57 8.05 29.43
C ASN A 519 -31.60 7.79 30.95
N VAL A 520 -32.60 8.28 31.69
CA VAL A 520 -32.65 8.20 33.17
C VAL A 520 -32.67 6.78 33.74
N PHE A 521 -33.02 5.79 32.91
CA PHE A 521 -33.05 4.38 33.27
C PHE A 521 -31.85 3.59 32.74
N GLU A 522 -30.95 4.23 31.99
CA GLU A 522 -29.70 3.61 31.58
C GLU A 522 -28.80 3.40 32.81
N ALA A 523 -28.10 2.27 32.84
CA ALA A 523 -27.13 2.02 33.90
C ALA A 523 -26.08 3.12 33.88
N TYR A 524 -25.69 3.61 35.07
CA TYR A 524 -24.62 4.59 35.25
C TYR A 524 -24.97 6.03 34.82
N PHE A 525 -26.19 6.27 34.35
CA PHE A 525 -26.63 7.60 33.93
C PHE A 525 -26.79 8.56 35.13
N LYS A 526 -26.36 9.81 34.95
CA LYS A 526 -26.59 10.92 35.87
C LYS A 526 -27.05 12.13 35.08
N GLY A 527 -28.17 12.75 35.49
CA GLY A 527 -28.64 13.97 34.85
C GLY A 527 -27.73 15.16 35.14
N SER A 528 -27.60 16.09 34.19
CA SER A 528 -26.76 17.29 34.31
C SER A 528 -27.20 18.21 35.45
N ASN A 529 -28.49 18.17 35.80
CA ASN A 529 -29.06 18.94 36.92
C ASN A 529 -28.82 18.29 38.29
N ASN A 530 -28.27 17.07 38.36
CA ASN A 530 -27.99 16.38 39.62
C ASN A 530 -26.56 16.69 40.09
N ARG A 531 -26.44 17.77 40.85
CA ARG A 531 -25.16 18.23 41.45
C ARG A 531 -24.58 17.29 42.50
N LYS A 532 -25.34 16.30 43.01
CA LYS A 532 -24.87 15.39 44.07
C LYS A 532 -24.31 14.10 43.47
N ASN A 533 -23.09 13.75 43.86
CA ASN A 533 -22.44 12.49 43.47
C ASN A 533 -23.30 11.28 43.89
N SER A 534 -23.82 10.55 42.88
CA SER A 534 -24.55 9.30 43.09
C SER A 534 -24.09 8.19 42.13
N SER A 535 -24.31 6.91 42.44
CA SER A 535 -23.90 5.78 41.58
C SER A 535 -24.72 5.60 40.29
N GLY A 536 -25.88 6.24 40.16
CA GLY A 536 -26.72 6.15 38.95
C GLY A 536 -27.37 4.76 38.72
N ILE A 537 -27.27 3.85 39.69
CA ILE A 537 -27.80 2.47 39.56
C ILE A 537 -29.28 2.38 39.93
N GLY A 538 -29.77 3.23 40.86
CA GLY A 538 -31.08 3.04 41.50
C GLY A 538 -32.26 2.99 40.51
N LEU A 539 -32.35 3.94 39.59
CA LEU A 539 -33.44 3.98 38.59
C LEU A 539 -33.32 2.84 37.57
N HIS A 540 -32.09 2.47 37.18
CA HIS A 540 -31.84 1.32 36.32
C HIS A 540 -32.31 0.02 36.97
N LEU A 541 -31.93 -0.25 38.23
CA LEU A 541 -32.43 -1.39 38.99
C LEU A 541 -33.95 -1.35 39.15
N SER A 542 -34.52 -0.17 39.38
CA SER A 542 -35.96 0.00 39.52
C SER A 542 -36.69 -0.44 38.24
N ARG A 543 -36.18 -0.03 37.08
CA ARG A 543 -36.70 -0.49 35.79
C ARG A 543 -36.52 -1.99 35.60
N GLN A 544 -35.34 -2.54 35.89
CA GLN A 544 -35.08 -3.97 35.77
C GLN A 544 -35.99 -4.81 36.68
N PHE A 545 -36.22 -4.38 37.93
CA PHE A 545 -37.15 -5.06 38.83
C PHE A 545 -38.58 -5.00 38.32
N ILE A 546 -39.03 -3.87 37.78
CA ILE A 546 -40.37 -3.73 37.20
C ILE A 546 -40.51 -4.59 35.93
N GLU A 547 -39.48 -4.64 35.09
CA GLU A 547 -39.43 -5.49 33.88
C GLU A 547 -39.44 -6.99 34.25
N LEU A 548 -38.77 -7.41 35.33
CA LEU A 548 -38.88 -8.78 35.87
C LEU A 548 -40.31 -9.11 36.30
N HIS A 549 -41.07 -8.14 36.80
CA HIS A 549 -42.50 -8.28 37.08
C HIS A 549 -43.39 -8.17 35.82
N LEU A 550 -42.78 -8.14 34.63
CA LEU A 550 -43.45 -7.91 33.34
C LEU A 550 -44.24 -6.60 33.29
N GLY A 551 -43.84 -5.63 34.11
CA GLY A 551 -44.39 -4.29 34.15
C GLY A 551 -43.64 -3.31 33.26
N LYS A 552 -44.08 -2.05 33.31
CA LYS A 552 -43.44 -0.92 32.62
C LYS A 552 -43.27 0.25 33.59
N ILE A 553 -42.13 0.93 33.54
CA ILE A 553 -41.94 2.23 34.19
C ILE A 553 -41.71 3.32 33.15
N GLU A 554 -42.36 4.46 33.34
CA GLU A 554 -42.26 5.63 32.48
C GLU A 554 -41.99 6.87 33.33
N VAL A 555 -41.38 7.89 32.72
CA VAL A 555 -41.10 9.16 33.37
C VAL A 555 -41.62 10.31 32.49
N ASN A 556 -42.21 11.31 33.12
CA ASN A 556 -42.55 12.58 32.49
C ASN A 556 -42.04 13.72 33.37
N SER A 557 -41.36 14.70 32.79
CA SER A 557 -40.77 15.81 33.55
C SER A 557 -40.91 17.13 32.81
N PHE A 558 -41.51 18.13 33.46
CA PHE A 558 -41.71 19.47 32.89
C PHE A 558 -41.57 20.55 33.97
N GLN A 559 -42.42 20.50 35.00
CA GLN A 559 -42.37 21.33 36.22
C GLN A 559 -42.52 20.42 37.44
N GLY A 560 -41.45 19.68 37.75
CA GLY A 560 -41.47 18.50 38.60
C GLY A 560 -41.40 17.20 37.79
N THR A 561 -41.34 16.06 38.46
CA THR A 561 -41.18 14.74 37.82
C THR A 561 -42.30 13.80 38.23
N GLU A 562 -42.80 13.03 37.26
CA GLU A 562 -43.79 11.98 37.48
C GLU A 562 -43.26 10.64 36.97
N PHE A 563 -43.04 9.69 37.88
CA PHE A 563 -42.71 8.31 37.56
C PHE A 563 -43.96 7.45 37.63
N THR A 564 -44.29 6.77 36.52
CA THR A 564 -45.48 5.93 36.39
C THR A 564 -45.09 4.46 36.23
N ILE A 565 -45.50 3.62 37.18
CA ILE A 565 -45.33 2.17 37.16
C ILE A 565 -46.65 1.52 36.72
N SER A 566 -46.60 0.66 35.71
CA SER A 566 -47.72 -0.14 35.23
C SER A 566 -47.44 -1.63 35.45
N LEU A 567 -48.30 -2.31 36.20
CA LEU A 567 -48.20 -3.75 36.50
C LEU A 567 -49.47 -4.48 36.03
N TYR A 568 -49.33 -5.68 35.47
CA TYR A 568 -50.47 -6.49 35.04
C TYR A 568 -51.19 -7.15 36.23
N LYS A 569 -52.51 -7.24 36.13
CA LYS A 569 -53.34 -7.97 37.10
C LYS A 569 -53.34 -9.47 36.82
N GLY A 570 -53.58 -10.25 37.86
CA GLY A 570 -53.63 -11.71 37.80
C GLY A 570 -52.25 -12.36 37.91
N ASN A 571 -52.20 -13.69 37.72
CA ASN A 571 -51.03 -14.52 37.99
C ASN A 571 -50.59 -15.37 36.79
N LYS A 572 -51.31 -15.30 35.66
CA LYS A 572 -51.12 -16.16 34.48
C LYS A 572 -49.83 -15.88 33.69
N HIS A 573 -49.12 -14.81 34.02
CA HIS A 573 -47.90 -14.37 33.35
C HIS A 573 -46.62 -14.76 34.11
N PHE A 574 -46.73 -15.42 35.26
CA PHE A 574 -45.61 -15.98 36.03
C PHE A 574 -45.65 -17.51 35.99
N ASN A 575 -44.48 -18.15 36.00
CA ASN A 575 -44.38 -19.61 36.06
C ASN A 575 -44.62 -20.14 37.49
N GLU A 576 -45.02 -21.41 37.64
CA GLU A 576 -45.37 -22.00 38.96
C GLU A 576 -44.21 -21.98 39.97
N ASP A 577 -42.98 -22.07 39.49
CA ASP A 577 -41.71 -22.00 40.22
C ASP A 577 -41.38 -20.59 40.77
N GLN A 578 -42.10 -19.55 40.33
CA GLN A 578 -41.96 -18.17 40.81
C GLN A 578 -43.02 -17.80 41.87
N MET A 579 -43.99 -18.68 42.12
CA MET A 579 -45.13 -18.44 43.00
C MET A 579 -44.87 -18.92 44.44
N VAL A 580 -44.96 -18.01 45.41
CA VAL A 580 -44.89 -18.36 46.84
C VAL A 580 -46.31 -18.45 47.41
N LYS A 581 -46.69 -19.61 47.99
CA LYS A 581 -48.07 -19.92 48.44
C LYS A 581 -48.48 -19.26 49.76
N GLU A 582 -47.53 -18.80 50.58
CA GLU A 582 -47.81 -18.02 51.79
C GLU A 582 -46.85 -16.84 51.89
N PRO A 583 -47.33 -15.65 52.29
CA PRO A 583 -46.44 -14.54 52.63
C PRO A 583 -45.68 -14.95 53.90
N SER A 584 -44.37 -15.24 53.81
CA SER A 584 -43.57 -15.40 55.03
C SER A 584 -43.52 -14.05 55.74
N LEU A 585 -44.31 -13.92 56.81
CA LEU A 585 -44.18 -12.86 57.81
C LEU A 585 -42.82 -12.95 58.55
N ALA A 586 -42.03 -14.01 58.30
CA ALA A 586 -40.78 -14.32 59.00
C ALA A 586 -39.53 -13.60 58.47
N ASP A 587 -39.55 -12.97 57.28
CA ASP A 587 -38.38 -12.20 56.78
C ASP A 587 -38.58 -10.68 56.88
N ALA A 588 -39.80 -10.23 57.23
CA ALA A 588 -40.12 -8.82 57.46
C ALA A 588 -39.68 -8.32 58.85
N GLU A 589 -39.36 -9.22 59.79
CA GLU A 589 -38.91 -8.85 61.14
C GLU A 589 -37.42 -8.51 61.24
N SER A 590 -36.62 -8.70 60.18
CA SER A 590 -35.18 -8.39 60.19
C SER A 590 -34.84 -6.99 59.67
N LEU A 591 -35.76 -6.33 58.95
CA LEU A 591 -35.55 -4.97 58.40
C LEU A 591 -36.36 -3.87 59.12
N ALA A 592 -37.25 -4.25 60.04
CA ALA A 592 -38.17 -3.33 60.72
C ALA A 592 -37.78 -2.97 62.17
N LYS A 593 -36.55 -3.24 62.62
CA LYS A 593 -36.12 -2.92 64.00
C LYS A 593 -35.23 -1.69 64.20
N ASP A 594 -34.78 -1.02 63.15
CA ASP A 594 -33.88 0.13 63.32
C ASP A 594 -34.45 1.44 62.76
N THR A 595 -35.70 1.76 63.06
CA THR A 595 -36.17 3.14 62.86
C THR A 595 -37.25 3.53 63.88
N ILE A 596 -36.77 4.13 64.97
CA ILE A 596 -37.16 5.43 65.54
C ILE A 596 -36.89 5.35 67.05
N PHE A 597 -35.88 6.08 67.52
CA PHE A 597 -35.97 6.68 68.86
C PHE A 597 -35.39 8.10 68.85
N THR A 598 -36.33 9.04 68.81
CA THR A 598 -36.33 10.34 69.51
C THR A 598 -35.09 11.22 69.39
N GLY A 599 -35.24 12.27 68.57
CA GLY A 599 -34.71 13.57 68.97
C GLY A 599 -35.42 14.00 70.26
N LEU A 600 -34.64 14.15 71.33
CA LEU A 600 -34.95 15.02 72.44
C LEU A 600 -34.06 16.25 72.32
N GLU A 601 -34.73 17.40 72.41
CA GLU A 601 -34.24 18.72 72.79
C GLU A 601 -33.45 19.51 71.75
N ASP A 602 -34.18 20.41 71.07
CA ASP A 602 -33.71 21.78 70.88
C ASP A 602 -33.49 22.41 72.26
N GLU A 603 -32.25 22.34 72.75
CA GLU A 603 -31.72 23.43 73.54
C GLU A 603 -30.72 24.19 72.68
N THR A 604 -31.17 25.34 72.18
CA THR A 604 -30.28 26.44 71.84
C THR A 604 -29.50 26.84 73.10
N ILE A 605 -28.41 26.12 73.37
CA ILE A 605 -27.37 26.59 74.29
C ILE A 605 -26.40 27.41 73.46
N THR A 606 -26.73 28.69 73.32
CA THR A 606 -25.73 29.73 73.03
C THR A 606 -24.83 29.84 74.26
N GLN A 607 -23.85 28.96 74.39
CA GLN A 607 -22.73 29.19 75.32
C GLN A 607 -21.64 29.93 74.55
N ASN A 608 -21.76 31.26 74.58
CA ASN A 608 -20.59 32.14 74.46
C ASN A 608 -19.70 31.85 75.68
N GLN A 609 -18.76 30.91 75.56
CA GLN A 609 -17.55 30.99 76.36
C GLN A 609 -16.67 32.05 75.70
N GLU A 610 -16.62 33.23 76.30
CA GLU A 610 -15.59 34.24 76.02
C GLU A 610 -14.22 33.60 76.25
N PHE A 611 -13.57 33.18 75.17
CA PHE A 611 -12.16 32.85 75.17
C PHE A 611 -11.36 34.13 74.92
N GLN A 612 -10.51 34.49 75.88
CA GLN A 612 -9.57 35.61 75.76
C GLN A 612 -8.38 35.19 74.87
N GLY A 613 -8.48 35.44 73.57
CA GLY A 613 -7.40 35.31 72.59
C GLY A 613 -7.91 35.34 71.14
N GLU A 614 -7.16 35.93 70.21
CA GLU A 614 -7.50 35.91 68.77
C GLU A 614 -7.41 34.46 68.23
N ARG A 615 -8.53 33.91 67.74
CA ARG A 615 -8.59 32.58 67.10
C ARG A 615 -8.33 32.69 65.61
N TYR A 616 -7.65 31.71 65.03
CA TYR A 616 -7.49 31.63 63.58
C TYR A 616 -8.83 31.30 62.89
N SER A 617 -9.06 31.96 61.76
CA SER A 617 -10.24 31.74 60.91
C SER A 617 -10.01 30.57 59.94
N LEU A 618 -10.99 29.66 59.84
CA LEU A 618 -10.91 28.47 58.98
C LEU A 618 -12.12 28.42 58.05
N LEU A 619 -11.88 28.29 56.74
CA LEU A 619 -12.93 28.01 55.77
C LEU A 619 -12.97 26.51 55.46
N LEU A 620 -14.09 25.86 55.80
CA LEU A 620 -14.37 24.46 55.50
C LEU A 620 -15.29 24.36 54.28
N VAL A 621 -14.80 23.76 53.20
CA VAL A 621 -15.52 23.54 51.94
C VAL A 621 -15.80 22.04 51.79
N GLU A 622 -17.04 21.63 52.03
CA GLU A 622 -17.46 20.21 52.01
C GLU A 622 -18.95 20.14 51.64
N ASP A 623 -19.29 19.36 50.60
CA ASP A 623 -20.66 19.23 50.09
C ASP A 623 -21.50 18.25 50.93
N ASN A 624 -20.86 17.32 51.64
CA ASN A 624 -21.54 16.40 52.52
C ASN A 624 -21.91 17.06 53.86
N SER A 625 -23.20 17.28 54.08
CA SER A 625 -23.73 17.93 55.29
C SER A 625 -23.33 17.23 56.60
N ASP A 626 -23.27 15.89 56.62
CA ASP A 626 -22.93 15.13 57.83
C ASP A 626 -21.43 15.29 58.17
N LEU A 627 -20.55 15.22 57.17
CA LEU A 627 -19.10 15.41 57.34
C LEU A 627 -18.76 16.87 57.64
N SER A 628 -19.40 17.80 56.95
CA SER A 628 -19.28 19.24 57.19
C SER A 628 -19.72 19.61 58.61
N PHE A 629 -20.86 19.08 59.08
CA PHE A 629 -21.32 19.28 60.45
C PHE A 629 -20.38 18.63 61.48
N PHE A 630 -19.92 17.40 61.26
CA PHE A 630 -18.97 16.73 62.14
C PHE A 630 -17.65 17.52 62.27
N LEU A 631 -17.05 17.91 61.16
CA LEU A 631 -15.80 18.67 61.13
C LEU A 631 -15.97 20.06 61.73
N SER A 632 -17.03 20.79 61.37
CA SER A 632 -17.29 22.12 61.93
C SER A 632 -17.46 22.08 63.44
N LYS A 633 -18.24 21.13 63.99
CA LYS A 633 -18.41 20.98 65.44
C LYS A 633 -17.10 20.67 66.17
N LYS A 634 -16.22 19.84 65.59
CA LYS A 634 -14.93 19.50 66.22
C LYS A 634 -13.90 20.62 66.10
N LEU A 635 -13.85 21.30 64.95
CA LEU A 635 -12.91 22.39 64.66
C LEU A 635 -13.30 23.72 65.33
N GLN A 636 -14.59 23.96 65.61
CA GLN A 636 -15.08 25.14 66.36
C GLN A 636 -14.44 25.31 67.75
N ASN A 637 -13.88 24.23 68.31
CA ASN A 637 -13.17 24.28 69.58
C ASN A 637 -11.86 25.07 69.49
N GLU A 638 -11.20 25.09 68.33
CA GLU A 638 -9.87 25.71 68.12
C GLU A 638 -9.88 26.86 67.09
N PHE A 639 -10.87 26.89 66.18
CA PHE A 639 -10.95 27.82 65.06
C PHE A 639 -12.29 28.54 64.99
N GLU A 640 -12.31 29.72 64.36
CA GLU A 640 -13.55 30.33 63.87
C GLU A 640 -13.90 29.72 62.51
N VAL A 641 -14.87 28.81 62.49
CA VAL A 641 -15.17 27.99 61.31
C VAL A 641 -16.29 28.58 60.46
N MET A 642 -15.96 28.94 59.22
CA MET A 642 -16.90 29.26 58.15
C MET A 642 -17.12 28.04 57.27
N VAL A 643 -18.37 27.78 56.87
CA VAL A 643 -18.73 26.58 56.07
C VAL A 643 -19.20 26.99 54.68
N SER A 644 -18.80 26.24 53.66
CA SER A 644 -19.24 26.36 52.26
C SER A 644 -19.50 24.97 51.68
N ASP A 645 -20.45 24.89 50.74
CA ASP A 645 -20.73 23.68 49.96
C ASP A 645 -19.94 23.62 48.63
N GLY A 646 -19.01 24.57 48.44
CA GLY A 646 -18.20 24.72 47.23
C GLY A 646 -18.71 25.78 46.25
N THR A 647 -20.00 26.14 46.29
CA THR A 647 -20.57 27.10 45.32
C THR A 647 -20.17 28.54 45.60
N ASP A 648 -20.06 28.91 46.88
CA ASP A 648 -19.70 30.24 47.36
C ASP A 648 -18.29 30.30 47.98
N ALA A 649 -17.50 29.24 47.82
CA ALA A 649 -16.19 29.07 48.48
C ALA A 649 -15.18 30.17 48.08
N ILE A 650 -15.12 30.51 46.79
CA ILE A 650 -14.21 31.53 46.26
C ILE A 650 -14.62 32.90 46.80
N ASP A 651 -15.91 33.23 46.74
CA ASP A 651 -16.41 34.54 47.19
C ASP A 651 -16.16 34.75 48.69
N LYS A 652 -16.41 33.72 49.51
CA LYS A 652 -16.10 33.73 50.96
C LYS A 652 -14.61 33.86 51.24
N ALA A 653 -13.76 33.14 50.50
CA ALA A 653 -12.31 33.24 50.66
C ALA A 653 -11.78 34.64 50.29
N LEU A 654 -12.38 35.28 49.29
CA LEU A 654 -12.01 36.63 48.85
C LEU A 654 -12.55 37.75 49.76
N SER A 655 -13.72 37.57 50.39
CA SER A 655 -14.32 38.57 51.27
C SER A 655 -13.70 38.57 52.67
N GLU A 656 -13.62 37.37 53.29
CA GLU A 656 -13.23 37.18 54.68
C GLU A 656 -11.72 36.93 54.87
N ILE A 657 -11.03 36.42 53.84
CA ILE A 657 -9.58 36.11 53.86
C ILE A 657 -9.23 35.21 55.06
N PRO A 658 -9.68 33.94 55.05
CA PRO A 658 -9.42 33.02 56.15
C PRO A 658 -7.92 32.75 56.35
N ASP A 659 -7.53 32.37 57.57
CA ASP A 659 -6.14 32.00 57.88
C ASP A 659 -5.75 30.63 57.33
N ILE A 660 -6.72 29.73 57.12
CA ILE A 660 -6.52 28.41 56.50
C ILE A 660 -7.80 27.90 55.83
N ILE A 661 -7.66 27.11 54.77
CA ILE A 661 -8.78 26.51 54.04
C ILE A 661 -8.65 24.98 54.06
N VAL A 662 -9.75 24.30 54.37
CA VAL A 662 -9.91 22.85 54.17
C VAL A 662 -10.97 22.66 53.09
N CYS A 663 -10.60 22.01 51.99
CA CYS A 663 -11.47 21.92 50.82
C CYS A 663 -11.55 20.49 50.29
N ASP A 664 -12.76 20.00 50.05
CA ASP A 664 -12.95 18.74 49.33
C ASP A 664 -12.64 18.91 47.83
N VAL A 665 -12.10 17.86 47.22
CA VAL A 665 -11.80 17.84 45.78
C VAL A 665 -13.07 17.65 44.95
N ASN A 666 -13.97 16.77 45.39
CA ASN A 666 -15.14 16.36 44.61
C ASN A 666 -16.37 17.22 44.91
N LEU A 667 -16.33 18.47 44.48
CA LEU A 667 -17.41 19.45 44.68
C LEU A 667 -18.34 19.55 43.46
N PRO A 668 -19.60 19.99 43.66
CA PRO A 668 -20.66 19.97 42.64
C PRO A 668 -20.47 20.93 41.45
N ASP A 669 -19.74 22.04 41.60
CA ASP A 669 -19.63 23.10 40.59
C ASP A 669 -18.20 23.25 40.05
N LYS A 670 -17.26 23.59 40.92
CA LYS A 670 -15.83 23.67 40.61
C LYS A 670 -15.09 22.64 41.43
N ASN A 671 -14.17 21.92 40.80
CA ASN A 671 -13.35 20.95 41.52
C ASN A 671 -12.48 21.69 42.56
N GLY A 672 -12.23 21.07 43.72
CA GLY A 672 -11.35 21.65 44.75
C GLY A 672 -9.95 22.01 44.23
N PHE A 673 -9.44 21.32 43.19
CA PHE A 673 -8.21 21.71 42.50
C PHE A 673 -8.35 23.05 41.76
N GLU A 674 -9.46 23.28 41.07
CA GLU A 674 -9.73 24.52 40.34
C GLU A 674 -9.95 25.68 41.33
N ILE A 675 -10.66 25.43 42.43
CA ILE A 675 -10.82 26.40 43.52
C ILE A 675 -9.45 26.76 44.11
N CYS A 676 -8.60 25.76 44.38
CA CYS A 676 -7.25 26.00 44.88
C CYS A 676 -6.41 26.81 43.88
N GLU A 677 -6.43 26.45 42.59
CA GLU A 677 -5.69 27.18 41.55
C GLU A 677 -6.14 28.64 41.43
N ILE A 678 -7.45 28.91 41.44
CA ILE A 678 -8.00 30.27 41.43
C ILE A 678 -7.52 31.06 42.65
N LEU A 679 -7.60 30.46 43.85
CA LEU A 679 -7.20 31.13 45.10
C LEU A 679 -5.69 31.33 45.19
N LYS A 680 -4.88 30.41 44.65
CA LYS A 680 -3.40 30.53 44.61
C LYS A 680 -2.90 31.53 43.57
N ASN A 681 -3.68 31.78 42.52
CA ASN A 681 -3.37 32.79 41.50
C ASN A 681 -3.89 34.21 41.83
N ASP A 682 -4.79 34.36 42.82
CA ASP A 682 -5.25 35.68 43.28
C ASP A 682 -4.33 36.22 44.39
N LEU A 683 -3.81 37.43 44.18
CA LEU A 683 -2.90 38.12 45.10
C LEU A 683 -3.45 38.18 46.55
N ARG A 684 -4.76 38.27 46.73
CA ARG A 684 -5.39 38.42 48.06
C ARG A 684 -5.37 37.12 48.86
N THR A 685 -5.46 35.98 48.18
CA THR A 685 -5.64 34.66 48.81
C THR A 685 -4.46 33.71 48.61
N SER A 686 -3.50 34.06 47.74
CA SER A 686 -2.36 33.20 47.36
C SER A 686 -1.56 32.64 48.53
N HIS A 687 -1.40 33.47 49.55
CA HIS A 687 -0.67 33.17 50.77
C HIS A 687 -1.41 32.23 51.74
N ILE A 688 -2.72 32.03 51.60
CA ILE A 688 -3.54 31.22 52.52
C ILE A 688 -3.20 29.74 52.33
N PRO A 689 -2.85 28.99 53.39
CA PRO A 689 -2.63 27.56 53.31
C PRO A 689 -3.93 26.81 52.98
N VAL A 690 -3.86 25.87 52.04
CA VAL A 690 -4.99 25.04 51.61
C VAL A 690 -4.68 23.56 51.85
N ILE A 691 -5.55 22.87 52.58
CA ILE A 691 -5.57 21.42 52.70
C ILE A 691 -6.68 20.88 51.80
N LEU A 692 -6.34 20.01 50.85
CA LEU A 692 -7.32 19.29 50.04
C LEU A 692 -7.64 17.92 50.65
N LEU A 693 -8.93 17.64 50.83
CA LEU A 693 -9.46 16.32 51.16
C LEU A 693 -9.91 15.63 49.88
N THR A 694 -9.62 14.34 49.71
CA THR A 694 -9.89 13.68 48.42
C THR A 694 -10.22 12.20 48.51
N ALA A 695 -10.98 11.70 47.56
CA ALA A 695 -11.19 10.26 47.36
C ALA A 695 -10.20 9.64 46.35
N LEU A 696 -9.35 10.41 45.68
CA LEU A 696 -8.47 9.94 44.59
C LEU A 696 -7.08 9.57 45.14
N ASP A 697 -6.63 8.35 44.91
CA ASP A 697 -5.33 7.81 45.33
C ASP A 697 -4.35 7.61 44.16
N ASN A 698 -4.71 8.07 42.95
CA ASN A 698 -3.91 7.84 41.75
C ASN A 698 -2.79 8.90 41.56
N LYS A 699 -1.68 8.48 40.94
CA LYS A 699 -0.48 9.30 40.74
C LYS A 699 -0.73 10.56 39.91
N GLU A 700 -1.67 10.55 38.97
CA GLU A 700 -1.97 11.70 38.11
C GLU A 700 -2.72 12.80 38.85
N SER A 701 -3.69 12.46 39.69
CA SER A 701 -4.42 13.43 40.53
C SER A 701 -3.49 14.06 41.57
N TYR A 702 -2.52 13.30 42.08
CA TYR A 702 -1.45 13.82 42.94
C TYR A 702 -0.56 14.82 42.19
N LEU A 703 -0.21 14.51 40.93
CA LEU A 703 0.59 15.39 40.07
C LEU A 703 -0.17 16.68 39.70
N GLN A 704 -1.48 16.60 39.49
CA GLN A 704 -2.36 17.75 39.28
C GLN A 704 -2.49 18.60 40.55
N GLY A 705 -2.61 17.98 41.73
CA GLY A 705 -2.58 18.66 43.03
C GLY A 705 -1.29 19.45 43.24
N LEU A 706 -0.13 18.86 42.95
CA LEU A 706 1.17 19.56 43.02
C LEU A 706 1.26 20.77 42.07
N LYS A 707 0.58 20.72 40.91
CA LYS A 707 0.52 21.86 39.97
C LYS A 707 -0.41 22.99 40.45
N SER A 708 -1.46 22.66 41.22
CA SER A 708 -2.46 23.63 41.71
C SER A 708 -2.01 24.50 42.90
N GLY A 709 -0.81 24.24 43.46
CA GLY A 709 -0.23 25.03 44.55
C GLY A 709 -0.75 24.69 45.95
N VAL A 710 -1.39 23.53 46.14
CA VAL A 710 -1.89 23.06 47.44
C VAL A 710 -0.76 22.80 48.45
N ASP A 711 -0.99 23.14 49.72
CA ASP A 711 0.02 22.98 50.78
C ASP A 711 0.03 21.55 51.37
N LEU A 712 -1.13 20.90 51.46
CA LEU A 712 -1.24 19.52 51.90
C LEU A 712 -2.42 18.79 51.26
N TYR A 713 -2.22 17.50 51.00
CA TYR A 713 -3.25 16.60 50.50
C TYR A 713 -3.53 15.49 51.52
N LEU A 714 -4.79 15.24 51.84
CA LEU A 714 -5.21 14.15 52.72
C LEU A 714 -6.25 13.25 52.03
N THR A 715 -5.97 11.95 52.00
CA THR A 715 -6.86 10.96 51.40
C THR A 715 -7.99 10.56 52.36
N LYS A 716 -9.22 10.55 51.87
CA LYS A 716 -10.40 9.96 52.49
C LYS A 716 -10.32 8.42 52.31
N PRO A 717 -10.46 7.62 53.39
CA PRO A 717 -10.67 8.05 54.77
C PRO A 717 -9.41 8.62 55.42
N PHE A 718 -9.55 9.79 56.05
CA PHE A 718 -8.48 10.45 56.79
C PHE A 718 -8.72 10.33 58.29
N SER A 719 -7.63 10.38 59.06
CA SER A 719 -7.70 10.42 60.52
C SER A 719 -7.88 11.87 61.00
N TYR A 720 -8.81 12.09 61.93
CA TYR A 720 -9.07 13.44 62.47
C TYR A 720 -7.87 14.01 63.25
N PRO A 721 -7.18 13.23 64.11
CA PRO A 721 -5.89 13.62 64.72
C PRO A 721 -4.83 14.07 63.71
N ILE A 722 -4.77 13.43 62.54
CA ILE A 722 -3.82 13.82 61.48
C ILE A 722 -4.24 15.17 60.89
N LEU A 723 -5.52 15.35 60.56
CA LEU A 723 -6.04 16.62 60.03
C LEU A 723 -5.76 17.80 60.98
N ILE A 724 -6.06 17.67 62.26
CA ILE A 724 -5.83 18.77 63.24
C ILE A 724 -4.35 19.09 63.40
N GLN A 725 -3.49 18.07 63.42
CA GLN A 725 -2.04 18.28 63.54
C GLN A 725 -1.47 18.94 62.28
N SER A 726 -1.98 18.59 61.11
CA SER A 726 -1.64 19.23 59.85
C SER A 726 -2.05 20.70 59.81
N LEU A 727 -3.26 21.04 60.27
CA LEU A 727 -3.72 22.43 60.40
C LEU A 727 -2.79 23.24 61.30
N ARG A 728 -2.46 22.70 62.48
CA ARG A 728 -1.51 23.33 63.42
C ARG A 728 -0.12 23.52 62.82
N ALA A 729 0.39 22.53 62.09
CA ALA A 729 1.70 22.61 61.46
C ALA A 729 1.75 23.68 60.36
N LEU A 730 0.72 23.79 59.52
CA LEU A 730 0.64 24.81 58.47
C LEU A 730 0.54 26.23 59.06
N LEU A 731 -0.29 26.42 60.08
CA LEU A 731 -0.40 27.71 60.78
C LEU A 731 0.89 28.08 61.50
N TYR A 732 1.55 27.13 62.18
CA TYR A 732 2.84 27.35 62.81
C TYR A 732 3.93 27.75 61.81
N ASN A 733 3.99 27.08 60.64
CA ASN A 733 4.93 27.43 59.58
C ASN A 733 4.66 28.84 59.03
N ARG A 734 3.39 29.23 58.93
CA ARG A 734 2.97 30.57 58.53
C ARG A 734 3.41 31.63 59.54
N GLU A 735 3.21 31.40 60.84
CA GLU A 735 3.69 32.31 61.89
C GLU A 735 5.22 32.43 61.91
N LYS A 736 5.93 31.32 61.74
CA LYS A 736 7.39 31.33 61.63
C LYS A 736 7.87 32.16 60.44
N LEU A 737 7.16 32.10 59.31
CA LEU A 737 7.42 32.93 58.14
C LEU A 737 7.15 34.41 58.41
N ARG A 738 6.00 34.74 59.02
CA ARG A 738 5.66 36.11 59.45
C ARG A 738 6.76 36.71 60.32
N TYR A 739 7.21 35.95 61.32
CA TYR A 739 8.31 36.36 62.20
C TYR A 739 9.63 36.58 61.46
N TYR A 740 10.01 35.67 60.55
CA TYR A 740 11.24 35.80 59.77
C TYR A 740 11.25 37.07 58.91
N TYR A 741 10.15 37.36 58.22
CA TYR A 741 10.05 38.51 57.33
C TYR A 741 9.96 39.85 58.07
N THR A 742 9.21 39.89 59.18
CA THR A 742 9.09 41.07 60.03
C THR A 742 10.45 41.47 60.64
N ASN A 743 11.32 40.49 60.90
CA ASN A 743 12.64 40.73 61.48
C ASN A 743 13.76 40.96 60.43
N ASN A 744 13.50 40.76 59.14
CA ASN A 744 14.49 40.91 58.06
C ASN A 744 14.08 41.93 56.98
N ILE A 745 13.30 42.95 57.36
CA ILE A 745 12.85 44.04 56.47
C ILE A 745 14.06 44.67 55.76
N GLY A 746 14.08 44.64 54.43
CA GLY A 746 15.14 45.23 53.60
C GLY A 746 16.37 44.34 53.31
N ARG A 747 16.49 43.15 53.91
CA ARG A 747 17.60 42.20 53.68
C ARG A 747 17.22 40.92 52.91
N ILE A 748 15.98 40.84 52.46
CA ILE A 748 15.45 39.67 51.75
C ILE A 748 15.97 39.72 50.31
N VAL A 749 17.17 39.20 50.09
CA VAL A 749 17.67 38.82 48.77
C VAL A 749 18.14 37.37 48.92
N ASP A 750 17.48 36.47 48.20
CA ASP A 750 17.78 35.03 48.06
C ASP A 750 17.53 34.11 49.27
N SER A 751 16.26 33.84 49.59
CA SER A 751 15.89 32.55 50.18
C SER A 751 14.96 31.78 49.22
N LYS A 752 15.36 30.56 48.85
CA LYS A 752 14.64 29.63 47.95
C LYS A 752 13.43 28.96 48.62
N SER A 753 12.69 29.69 49.46
CA SER A 753 11.70 29.09 50.37
C SER A 753 10.44 29.95 50.52
N PHE A 754 9.79 30.32 49.41
CA PHE A 754 8.33 30.44 49.29
C PHE A 754 7.92 30.70 47.82
N GLY A 755 6.61 30.62 47.53
CA GLY A 755 6.00 30.80 46.21
C GLY A 755 6.51 32.05 45.47
N SER A 756 6.70 31.90 44.15
CA SER A 756 7.22 32.94 43.28
C SER A 756 6.42 34.25 43.39
N MET A 757 5.11 34.19 43.62
CA MET A 757 4.22 35.36 43.67
C MET A 757 4.41 36.22 44.93
N GLU A 758 4.54 35.64 46.12
CA GLU A 758 4.78 36.39 47.36
C GLU A 758 6.17 37.03 47.35
N GLN A 759 7.19 36.30 46.90
CA GLN A 759 8.55 36.83 46.81
C GLN A 759 8.64 37.95 45.78
N THR A 760 8.02 37.80 44.61
CA THR A 760 7.89 38.88 43.62
C THR A 760 7.14 40.07 44.19
N PHE A 761 6.05 39.86 44.93
CA PHE A 761 5.32 40.95 45.57
C PHE A 761 6.18 41.70 46.59
N VAL A 762 6.87 41.00 47.50
CA VAL A 762 7.75 41.62 48.50
C VAL A 762 8.95 42.32 47.86
N ASN A 763 9.53 41.74 46.81
CA ASN A 763 10.62 42.37 46.06
C ASN A 763 10.15 43.64 45.37
N ASN A 764 9.00 43.62 44.69
CA ASN A 764 8.42 44.78 44.04
C ASN A 764 8.05 45.86 45.06
N LEU A 765 7.41 45.47 46.18
CA LEU A 765 7.10 46.34 47.31
C LEU A 765 8.36 47.02 47.85
N ASN A 766 9.40 46.26 48.16
CA ASN A 766 10.66 46.78 48.69
C ASN A 766 11.39 47.65 47.66
N GLN A 767 11.34 47.31 46.37
CA GLN A 767 11.92 48.14 45.30
C GLN A 767 11.17 49.46 45.15
N LEU A 768 9.83 49.46 45.14
CA LEU A 768 9.03 50.68 45.04
C LEU A 768 9.27 51.62 46.23
N ILE A 769 9.35 51.05 47.44
CA ILE A 769 9.70 51.82 48.65
C ILE A 769 11.15 52.34 48.56
N LYS A 770 12.10 51.52 48.07
CA LYS A 770 13.51 51.91 47.93
C LYS A 770 13.73 53.01 46.88
N THR A 771 13.04 52.96 45.76
CA THR A 771 13.15 53.95 44.68
C THR A 771 12.52 55.30 45.07
N ASN A 772 11.54 55.30 45.98
CA ASN A 772 10.88 56.50 46.49
C ASN A 772 11.26 56.83 47.94
N ILE A 773 12.43 56.38 48.39
CA ILE A 773 12.80 56.42 49.80
C ILE A 773 13.07 57.83 50.31
N ASP A 774 13.54 58.73 49.44
CA ASP A 774 13.89 60.12 49.71
C ASP A 774 12.69 61.07 49.65
N ASN A 775 11.53 60.60 49.17
CA ASN A 775 10.31 61.39 49.03
C ASN A 775 9.47 61.42 50.33
N PRO A 776 9.34 62.56 51.02
CA PRO A 776 8.59 62.66 52.27
C PRO A 776 7.08 62.45 52.10
N ASP A 777 6.54 62.76 50.92
CA ASP A 777 5.10 62.72 50.61
C ASP A 777 4.63 61.33 50.10
N PHE A 778 5.53 60.34 50.04
CA PHE A 778 5.19 58.99 49.60
C PHE A 778 4.23 58.32 50.59
N SER A 779 2.95 58.28 50.20
CA SER A 779 1.84 57.78 51.03
C SER A 779 1.45 56.33 50.71
N VAL A 780 0.58 55.75 51.55
CA VAL A 780 0.02 54.41 51.33
C VAL A 780 -0.81 54.38 50.04
N GLU A 781 -1.47 55.48 49.69
CA GLU A 781 -2.23 55.66 48.47
C GLU A 781 -1.32 55.55 47.23
N ASN A 782 -0.18 56.25 47.23
CA ASN A 782 0.77 56.18 46.12
C ASN A 782 1.35 54.77 45.94
N LEU A 783 1.62 54.07 47.04
CA LEU A 783 2.12 52.70 47.01
C LEU A 783 1.07 51.71 46.49
N ALA A 784 -0.19 51.90 46.87
CA ALA A 784 -1.32 51.09 46.41
C ALA A 784 -1.55 51.27 44.90
N ASP A 785 -1.52 52.52 44.41
CA ASP A 785 -1.65 52.84 42.98
C ASP A 785 -0.52 52.24 42.14
N LEU A 786 0.74 52.35 42.60
CA LEU A 786 1.90 51.77 41.91
C LEU A 786 1.90 50.24 41.88
N LEU A 787 1.24 49.61 42.86
CA LEU A 787 1.05 48.15 42.91
C LEU A 787 -0.23 47.69 42.18
N ASN A 788 -1.01 48.61 41.61
CA ASN A 788 -2.31 48.36 40.97
C ASN A 788 -3.31 47.61 41.88
N ILE A 789 -3.31 47.91 43.18
CA ILE A 789 -4.26 47.32 44.14
C ILE A 789 -4.92 48.39 44.98
N SER A 790 -6.16 48.15 45.42
CA SER A 790 -6.83 49.11 46.31
C SER A 790 -6.11 49.22 47.66
N ARG A 791 -6.18 50.41 48.28
CA ARG A 791 -5.62 50.68 49.61
C ARG A 791 -6.03 49.64 50.67
N ILE A 792 -7.30 49.22 50.65
CA ILE A 792 -7.85 48.23 51.59
C ILE A 792 -7.19 46.86 51.38
N GLN A 793 -6.98 46.46 50.12
CA GLN A 793 -6.35 45.18 49.79
C GLN A 793 -4.85 45.17 50.10
N LEU A 794 -4.13 46.28 49.87
CA LEU A 794 -2.74 46.44 50.30
C LEU A 794 -2.62 46.31 51.82
N TYR A 795 -3.52 46.97 52.57
CA TYR A 795 -3.54 46.88 54.03
C TYR A 795 -3.78 45.46 54.52
N ARG A 796 -4.80 44.77 53.98
CA ARG A 796 -5.09 43.38 54.33
C ARG A 796 -3.92 42.45 54.00
N LYS A 797 -3.28 42.62 52.83
CA LYS A 797 -2.14 41.78 52.43
C LYS A 797 -0.90 42.01 53.29
N ILE A 798 -0.53 43.26 53.59
CA ILE A 798 0.62 43.53 54.47
C ILE A 798 0.34 43.08 55.91
N LYS A 799 -0.88 43.30 56.41
CA LYS A 799 -1.30 42.79 57.73
C LYS A 799 -1.21 41.26 57.76
N ALA A 800 -1.70 40.57 56.73
CA ALA A 800 -1.68 39.12 56.68
C ALA A 800 -0.27 38.51 56.51
N MET A 801 0.67 39.21 55.86
CA MET A 801 2.04 38.71 55.62
C MET A 801 3.05 39.11 56.70
N PHE A 802 2.89 40.28 57.33
CA PHE A 802 3.90 40.88 58.22
C PHE A 802 3.34 41.32 59.58
N ASP A 803 2.03 41.20 59.80
CA ASP A 803 1.34 41.63 61.02
C ASP A 803 1.63 43.09 61.44
N VAL A 804 1.86 43.96 60.45
CA VAL A 804 2.09 45.39 60.64
C VAL A 804 1.23 46.22 59.69
N ASN A 805 0.99 47.47 60.05
CA ASN A 805 0.38 48.43 59.13
C ASN A 805 1.34 48.79 57.99
N VAL A 806 0.79 49.08 56.80
CA VAL A 806 1.55 49.52 55.61
C VAL A 806 2.42 50.75 55.93
N SER A 807 1.87 51.73 56.66
CA SER A 807 2.63 52.92 57.07
C SER A 807 3.82 52.57 57.96
N ASP A 808 3.63 51.63 58.89
CA ASP A 808 4.70 51.17 59.79
C ASP A 808 5.75 50.37 59.03
N TYR A 809 5.34 49.59 58.01
CA TYR A 809 6.26 48.87 57.13
C TYR A 809 7.17 49.84 56.35
N ILE A 810 6.61 50.89 55.74
CA ILE A 810 7.39 51.94 55.03
C ILE A 810 8.37 52.63 55.99
N ASN A 811 7.90 53.02 57.19
CA ASN A 811 8.74 53.66 58.19
C ASN A 811 9.88 52.74 58.65
N ASN A 812 9.59 51.46 58.94
CA ASN A 812 10.60 50.47 59.31
C ASN A 812 11.65 50.30 58.19
N PHE A 813 11.23 50.28 56.93
CA PHE A 813 12.15 50.19 55.79
C PHE A 813 13.07 51.42 55.69
N ARG A 814 12.51 52.63 55.86
CA ARG A 814 13.29 53.89 55.90
C ARG A 814 14.32 53.88 57.03
N LEU A 815 13.96 53.38 58.21
CA LEU A 815 14.85 53.29 59.37
C LEU A 815 15.99 52.28 59.17
N GLU A 816 15.73 51.11 58.57
CA GLU A 816 16.78 50.13 58.25
C GLU A 816 17.76 50.67 57.19
N GLN A 817 17.27 51.42 56.20
CA GLN A 817 18.13 52.09 55.23
C GLN A 817 18.94 53.23 55.86
N ALA A 818 18.32 54.02 56.75
CA ALA A 818 19.02 55.03 57.52
C ALA A 818 20.13 54.41 58.39
N LYS A 819 19.87 53.25 59.01
CA LYS A 819 20.86 52.49 59.77
C LYS A 819 22.05 52.06 58.92
N SER A 820 21.84 51.62 57.68
CA SER A 820 22.95 51.34 56.74
C SER A 820 23.71 52.61 56.35
N MET A 821 23.01 53.72 56.08
CA MET A 821 23.65 55.01 55.75
C MET A 821 24.42 55.61 56.93
N LEU A 822 24.02 55.33 58.17
CA LEU A 822 24.71 55.78 59.38
C LEU A 822 26.10 55.15 59.56
N GLN A 823 26.41 54.07 58.84
CA GLN A 823 27.74 53.46 58.79
C GLN A 823 28.70 54.21 57.85
N ASN A 824 28.19 55.08 56.97
CA ASN A 824 29.02 55.92 56.10
C ASN A 824 29.37 57.25 56.80
N PRO A 825 30.66 57.56 57.01
CA PRO A 825 31.09 58.76 57.73
C PRO A 825 30.87 60.08 56.97
N GLU A 826 30.58 60.06 55.67
CA GLU A 826 30.49 61.27 54.85
C GLU A 826 29.17 62.06 54.99
N LEU A 827 28.12 61.45 55.54
CA LEU A 827 26.79 62.09 55.65
C LEU A 827 26.49 62.54 57.09
N THR A 828 25.93 63.74 57.26
CA THR A 828 25.41 64.20 58.55
C THR A 828 24.11 63.48 58.92
N ILE A 829 23.75 63.44 60.22
CA ILE A 829 22.51 62.80 60.67
C ILE A 829 21.27 63.48 60.05
N SER A 830 21.31 64.81 59.89
CA SER A 830 20.23 65.57 59.24
C SER A 830 20.10 65.23 57.76
N GLU A 831 21.21 65.08 57.03
CA GLU A 831 21.18 64.66 55.62
C GLU A 831 20.67 63.23 55.45
N ILE A 832 21.01 62.31 56.38
CA ILE A 832 20.47 60.94 56.35
C ILE A 832 18.96 60.95 56.60
N ALA A 833 18.46 61.78 57.53
CA ALA A 833 17.03 61.90 57.78
C ALA A 833 16.26 62.34 56.51
N TYR A 834 16.76 63.35 55.80
CA TYR A 834 16.13 63.81 54.54
C TYR A 834 16.31 62.81 53.40
N LYS A 835 17.49 62.20 53.23
CA LYS A 835 17.74 61.16 52.20
C LYS A 835 16.93 59.88 52.40
N THR A 836 16.36 59.68 53.59
CA THR A 836 15.48 58.55 53.91
C THR A 836 14.01 58.97 54.05
N GLY A 837 13.66 60.17 53.57
CA GLY A 837 12.27 60.60 53.39
C GLY A 837 11.57 61.04 54.67
N PHE A 838 12.30 61.36 55.75
CA PHE A 838 11.71 61.95 56.95
C PHE A 838 11.55 63.47 56.79
N SER A 839 10.37 63.99 57.14
CA SER A 839 10.05 65.42 57.07
C SER A 839 10.83 66.30 58.06
N SER A 840 11.36 65.71 59.15
CA SER A 840 12.27 66.42 60.05
C SER A 840 13.32 65.50 60.72
N PRO A 841 14.56 65.99 60.94
CA PRO A 841 15.60 65.23 61.66
C PRO A 841 15.26 64.89 63.12
N ASN A 842 14.44 65.71 63.78
CA ASN A 842 13.98 65.45 65.16
C ASN A 842 13.01 64.27 65.20
N TYR A 843 12.05 64.22 64.27
CA TYR A 843 11.12 63.10 64.15
C TYR A 843 11.86 61.80 63.82
N PHE A 844 12.80 61.84 62.86
CA PHE A 844 13.68 60.72 62.55
C PHE A 844 14.40 60.19 63.79
N SER A 845 15.00 61.07 64.59
CA SER A 845 15.77 60.66 65.79
C SER A 845 14.91 59.98 66.86
N THR A 846 13.68 60.45 67.06
CA THR A 846 12.73 59.83 67.99
C THR A 846 12.29 58.46 67.51
N VAL A 847 11.89 58.33 66.25
CA VAL A 847 11.42 57.07 65.68
C VAL A 847 12.56 56.03 65.59
N PHE A 848 13.77 56.46 65.24
CA PHE A 848 14.96 55.61 65.22
C PHE A 848 15.32 55.09 66.62
N LYS A 849 15.28 55.95 67.65
CA LYS A 849 15.51 55.54 69.04
C LYS A 849 14.45 54.57 69.54
N ASN A 850 13.18 54.79 69.19
CA ASN A 850 12.09 53.88 69.58
C ASN A 850 12.26 52.49 68.95
N LYS A 851 12.75 52.41 67.70
CA LYS A 851 12.96 51.13 67.00
C LYS A 851 14.22 50.38 67.44
N PHE A 852 15.36 51.07 67.57
CA PHE A 852 16.67 50.44 67.81
C PHE A 852 17.19 50.58 69.25
N GLY A 853 16.42 51.21 70.14
CA GLY A 853 16.78 51.42 71.55
C GLY A 853 17.85 52.49 71.81
N VAL A 854 18.56 52.96 70.77
CA VAL A 854 19.64 53.95 70.86
C VAL A 854 19.45 55.08 69.85
N SER A 855 19.96 56.28 70.17
CA SER A 855 19.86 57.42 69.25
C SER A 855 20.75 57.23 68.00
N PRO A 856 20.41 57.82 66.83
CA PRO A 856 21.23 57.72 65.62
C PRO A 856 22.70 58.12 65.84
N ASN A 857 22.94 59.15 66.66
CA ASN A 857 24.28 59.64 66.97
C ASN A 857 25.07 58.65 67.85
N THR A 858 24.39 58.01 68.80
CA THR A 858 24.96 56.93 69.62
C THR A 858 25.30 55.72 68.75
N PHE A 859 24.39 55.33 67.85
CA PHE A 859 24.55 54.20 66.94
C PHE A 859 25.75 54.37 65.99
N ARG A 860 25.93 55.57 65.43
CA ARG A 860 27.10 55.90 64.59
C ARG A 860 28.42 55.78 65.37
N LYS A 861 28.45 56.24 66.62
CA LYS A 861 29.65 56.17 67.48
C LYS A 861 30.01 54.74 67.90
N SER A 862 29.02 53.86 68.05
CA SER A 862 29.25 52.44 68.32
C SER A 862 29.73 51.67 67.07
N ALA A 863 29.27 52.05 65.87
CA ALA A 863 29.64 51.39 64.62
C ALA A 863 31.06 51.71 64.14
N GLY A 864 31.67 52.82 64.60
CA GLY A 864 33.05 53.21 64.26
C GLY A 864 34.14 52.64 65.19
N LYS A 865 33.81 51.64 66.01
CA LYS A 865 34.74 51.00 66.97
C LYS A 865 34.91 49.49 66.79
N GLU A 866 34.44 48.92 65.67
CA GLU A 866 34.78 47.57 65.21
C GLU A 866 35.58 47.62 63.91
#